data_AF-A0A1F3T8M9-F1
#
_entry.id   AF-A0A1F3T8M9-F1
#
_cell.length_a   1.000
_cell.length_b   1.000
_cell.length_c   1.000
_cell.angle_alpha   90.00
_cell.angle_beta   90.00
_cell.angle_gamma   90.00
#
_symmetry.space_group_name_H-M   'P 1'
#
loop_
_entity.id
_entity.type
_entity.pdbx_description
1 polymer ?
#
loop_
_entity_poly.entity_id
_entity_poly.type
_entity_poly.pdbx_seq_one_letter_code
_entity_poly.pdbx_strand_id
1 'polypeptide(L)'
;MLRRVIFLFRAASIFVFALGLVVPVWAGQAPSLVAQSVAISRNTLEAPAVDLLQENGTPIDRDSLVPKMKRGEDISLLQPALSDVWDPSVRVPKSPYPEPAQDGAIHLKFDSIFQSPMGLMRVRVTTDDENDTAFRLALTWNLHSGLMNAELLRKLGYTIDPPQHYSKGVIRFPDVASRDAFITEISRKTNAEPERWLIKVPAPNDLVLEIRDFVLEPARISTFPYYWGTIARTALQGRRALRALLIPLALTYVPDSINLWTWELGKVISESVILYHPLAGSFEETAYEDARWIARKIGALTEEDLREIVRAGAYPKSIEPLILEKLKSRRNQMLGLLKLPGTRLPVRSDVSYRDPETGENLVQNGKLLRKNFDGYGFDFIGADPENPLRRDELFRFFTLDGIGILMNSALGELNDRILSKDMIENAGKIGSWSTASGFTGDLKIQAARKVVSGTYYGSESQVQLVDRVSIGLALGYFYGGKYLDASPPISVGIKPNVGITRTYLHVKPVASMKQALKTPWKELAVIPKMRALGKLLDAKGAEESRAGLTAFFDSFLPGENFAIVDSLNLGLSAKATAPLGGVTGGVGLSGGVDGLVMRRTMIQRLQDGRFQISLQNVKKADFEVSLSFDMILQVIAAQSSPSWAEAKARIFVVDPTALTLSDVPADTPEALKLMQAFVPILRKNDTTALEKNYVPFKLKHQLHGREHTAKVLPWKWVDYHEEHRLRVLPQQDRVPSDRDPEDFARTLLSIRDVTLRGVDFLGFLISSFGSGVAELFPEADIEISPNGSDSANPANSFLGKSHSWETRTEAEITAGREARSILEHQETYEGWRLSKKKLFKIIDQLEKKVGRVLRDTRLIRRAEFESTEKLLMYSITAKLLLTEKGIEPLRVAAKGAGSLELFSAWLRKEGRSPGKRKWTKAVYKQLLRIPEAVQNEPRTRAIHKLASILFGRLELGEVIQLVGEQNAYFQIRVSGFRTKDENGDSQYLSDSIGVFDKDVGAGAFAEFAAETGISQYEISGSYLGGGL
;
A
#
# COMPACT_ATOMS: atom_id res chain seq x y z
N MET A 1 28.97 -29.68 15.12
CA MET A 1 27.89 -28.66 15.18
C MET A 1 27.98 -27.79 16.42
N LEU A 2 28.09 -28.34 17.63
CA LEU A 2 28.16 -27.59 18.90
C LEU A 2 29.28 -26.52 18.96
N ARG A 3 30.47 -26.80 18.41
CA ARG A 3 31.57 -25.80 18.31
C ARG A 3 31.28 -24.63 17.36
N ARG A 4 30.40 -24.78 16.36
CA ARG A 4 29.98 -23.67 15.48
C ARG A 4 28.88 -22.82 16.12
N VAL A 5 28.08 -23.40 17.01
CA VAL A 5 27.09 -22.69 17.83
C VAL A 5 27.79 -21.86 18.93
N ILE A 6 28.84 -22.39 19.54
CA ILE A 6 29.66 -21.66 20.53
C ILE A 6 30.47 -20.52 19.89
N PHE A 7 30.90 -20.65 18.62
CA PHE A 7 31.56 -19.59 17.87
C PHE A 7 30.62 -18.43 17.51
N LEU A 8 29.34 -18.73 17.24
CA LEU A 8 28.29 -17.70 17.06
C LEU A 8 28.00 -16.94 18.36
N PHE A 9 28.16 -17.59 19.52
CA PHE A 9 27.99 -16.96 20.83
C PHE A 9 29.15 -16.02 21.20
N ARG A 10 30.41 -16.33 20.83
CA ARG A 10 31.56 -15.46 21.13
C ARG A 10 31.65 -14.19 20.27
N ALA A 11 30.97 -14.15 19.12
CA ALA A 11 30.92 -12.96 18.28
C ALA A 11 29.92 -11.89 18.79
N ALA A 12 29.08 -12.22 19.77
CA ALA A 12 28.02 -11.34 20.28
C ALA A 12 28.43 -10.51 21.51
N SER A 13 29.58 -10.77 22.13
CA SER A 13 29.89 -10.27 23.49
C SER A 13 30.98 -9.20 23.58
N ILE A 14 31.47 -8.63 22.47
CA ILE A 14 32.50 -7.58 22.51
C ILE A 14 32.12 -6.47 21.54
N PHE A 15 31.52 -5.40 22.04
CA PHE A 15 31.78 -3.98 21.69
C PHE A 15 30.76 -3.09 22.42
N VAL A 16 31.10 -2.72 23.66
CA VAL A 16 30.49 -1.64 24.43
C VAL A 16 31.65 -0.70 24.76
N PHE A 17 31.66 0.52 24.21
CA PHE A 17 32.11 1.77 24.86
C PHE A 17 32.22 2.91 23.83
N ALA A 18 31.52 4.02 24.12
CA ALA A 18 31.86 5.44 23.90
C ALA A 18 30.66 6.28 23.42
N LEU A 19 30.35 7.30 24.24
CA LEU A 19 29.26 8.27 24.20
C LEU A 19 29.30 9.24 22.99
N GLY A 20 28.15 9.88 22.72
CA GLY A 20 28.10 11.20 22.07
C GLY A 20 26.69 11.65 21.66
N LEU A 21 25.97 12.30 22.58
CA LEU A 21 24.68 12.97 22.37
C LEU A 21 24.89 14.37 21.77
N VAL A 22 24.28 14.69 20.61
CA VAL A 22 23.73 16.02 20.26
C VAL A 22 22.55 15.84 19.28
N VAL A 23 21.44 16.52 19.57
CA VAL A 23 20.19 16.74 18.78
C VAL A 23 19.82 18.22 19.03
N PRO A 24 18.99 18.96 18.25
CA PRO A 24 18.37 18.78 16.92
C PRO A 24 18.60 19.98 15.95
N VAL A 25 18.20 19.86 14.68
CA VAL A 25 17.54 20.99 13.98
C VAL A 25 16.37 20.44 13.14
N TRP A 26 15.26 21.17 13.20
CA TRP A 26 13.98 20.93 12.54
C TRP A 26 14.09 21.16 11.03
N ALA A 27 13.47 20.30 10.23
CA ALA A 27 13.11 20.63 8.85
C ALA A 27 11.62 20.29 8.68
N GLY A 28 10.80 21.34 8.55
CA GLY A 28 9.41 21.21 8.15
C GLY A 28 9.36 20.68 6.72
N GLN A 29 8.68 19.56 6.50
CA GLN A 29 8.38 19.12 5.14
C GLN A 29 7.27 20.03 4.60
N ALA A 30 7.61 20.87 3.62
CA ALA A 30 6.63 21.51 2.77
C ALA A 30 5.84 20.41 2.02
N PRO A 31 4.52 20.57 1.80
CA PRO A 31 3.76 19.64 1.00
C PRO A 31 4.28 19.71 -0.45
N SER A 32 4.96 18.66 -0.90
CA SER A 32 5.23 18.47 -2.32
C SER A 32 3.88 18.28 -3.03
N LEU A 33 3.69 18.98 -4.16
CA LEU A 33 2.54 18.77 -5.03
C LEU A 33 2.54 17.30 -5.47
N VAL A 34 1.64 16.51 -4.89
CA VAL A 34 1.46 15.09 -5.26
C VAL A 34 1.17 15.04 -6.75
N ALA A 35 2.03 14.36 -7.52
CA ALA A 35 1.85 14.21 -8.95
C ALA A 35 0.49 13.57 -9.23
N GLN A 36 -0.35 14.27 -10.00
CA GLN A 36 -1.61 13.72 -10.49
C GLN A 36 -1.34 12.66 -11.55
N SER A 37 -2.33 11.79 -11.79
CA SER A 37 -2.28 10.81 -12.88
C SER A 37 -3.47 10.97 -13.82
N VAL A 38 -3.26 10.71 -15.09
CA VAL A 38 -4.31 10.64 -16.10
C VAL A 38 -4.27 9.28 -16.79
N ALA A 39 -5.45 8.71 -17.03
CA ALA A 39 -5.61 7.43 -17.69
C ALA A 39 -6.05 7.66 -19.15
N ILE A 40 -5.19 7.29 -20.09
CA ILE A 40 -5.50 7.31 -21.52
C ILE A 40 -5.95 5.91 -21.92
N SER A 41 -7.24 5.71 -22.14
CA SER A 41 -7.80 4.39 -22.43
C SER A 41 -7.44 3.93 -23.84
N ARG A 42 -6.98 2.69 -23.98
CA ARG A 42 -6.57 2.13 -25.28
C ARG A 42 -7.74 1.54 -26.07
N ASN A 43 -8.88 1.30 -25.42
CA ASN A 43 -9.99 0.52 -25.99
C ASN A 43 -11.32 1.29 -26.01
N THR A 44 -11.46 2.41 -25.30
CA THR A 44 -12.68 3.23 -25.38
C THR A 44 -12.58 4.23 -26.53
N LEU A 45 -13.65 4.32 -27.31
CA LEU A 45 -13.79 5.29 -28.38
C LEU A 45 -14.04 6.68 -27.77
N GLU A 46 -12.96 7.37 -27.42
CA GLU A 46 -13.03 8.78 -27.09
C GLU A 46 -13.33 9.62 -28.33
N ALA A 47 -13.94 10.79 -28.11
CA ALA A 47 -14.27 11.73 -29.15
C ALA A 47 -13.01 12.18 -29.92
N PRO A 48 -12.91 11.92 -31.24
CA PRO A 48 -11.79 12.41 -32.01
C PRO A 48 -11.76 13.93 -32.01
N ALA A 49 -10.57 14.50 -32.17
CA ALA A 49 -10.41 15.94 -32.32
C ALA A 49 -11.19 16.45 -33.55
N VAL A 50 -11.66 17.71 -33.48
CA VAL A 50 -12.49 18.31 -34.53
C VAL A 50 -11.65 19.02 -35.60
N ASP A 51 -10.34 19.16 -35.37
CA ASP A 51 -9.41 19.90 -36.22
C ASP A 51 -8.61 19.00 -37.16
N LEU A 52 -9.09 17.81 -37.51
CA LEU A 52 -8.32 16.83 -38.29
C LEU A 52 -8.46 17.03 -39.80
N LEU A 53 -7.35 16.84 -40.52
CA LEU A 53 -7.30 16.96 -41.99
C LEU A 53 -7.13 15.60 -42.69
N GLN A 54 -7.71 15.47 -43.88
CA GLN A 54 -7.41 14.38 -44.83
C GLN A 54 -6.00 14.51 -45.40
N GLU A 55 -5.53 13.47 -46.10
CA GLU A 55 -4.25 13.51 -46.83
C GLU A 55 -4.20 14.64 -47.88
N ASN A 56 -5.35 15.03 -48.45
CA ASN A 56 -5.47 16.15 -49.38
C ASN A 56 -5.58 17.54 -48.70
N GLY A 57 -5.47 17.60 -47.37
CA GLY A 57 -5.54 18.84 -46.58
C GLY A 57 -6.95 19.36 -46.26
N THR A 58 -8.02 18.67 -46.66
CA THR A 58 -9.40 19.10 -46.34
C THR A 58 -9.81 18.71 -44.91
N PRO A 59 -10.56 19.56 -44.18
CA PRO A 59 -11.09 19.20 -42.86
C PRO A 59 -11.99 17.97 -42.90
N ILE A 60 -11.85 17.09 -41.91
CA ILE A 60 -12.67 15.90 -41.75
C ILE A 60 -13.71 16.16 -40.68
N ASP A 61 -14.97 15.88 -41.00
CA ASP A 61 -16.04 15.89 -40.02
C ASP A 61 -15.82 14.80 -38.95
N ARG A 62 -16.01 15.18 -37.68
CA ARG A 62 -15.74 14.31 -36.52
C ARG A 62 -16.58 13.04 -36.56
N ASP A 63 -17.84 13.13 -36.96
CA ASP A 63 -18.75 11.97 -36.95
C ASP A 63 -18.38 10.96 -38.05
N SER A 64 -17.75 11.42 -39.13
CA SER A 64 -17.20 10.55 -40.17
C SER A 64 -15.99 9.71 -39.72
N LEU A 65 -15.30 10.11 -38.64
CA LEU A 65 -14.15 9.38 -38.08
C LEU A 65 -14.54 8.24 -37.16
N VAL A 66 -15.69 8.33 -36.47
CA VAL A 66 -16.14 7.29 -35.53
C VAL A 66 -16.29 5.91 -36.19
N PRO A 67 -16.88 5.77 -37.40
CA PRO A 67 -16.90 4.50 -38.12
C PRO A 67 -15.51 3.97 -38.48
N LYS A 68 -14.55 4.85 -38.82
CA LYS A 68 -13.16 4.46 -39.11
C LYS A 68 -12.48 3.88 -37.88
N MET A 69 -12.62 4.54 -36.73
CA MET A 69 -12.10 4.05 -35.46
C MET A 69 -12.73 2.70 -35.07
N LYS A 70 -14.04 2.54 -35.26
CA LYS A 70 -14.74 1.25 -35.02
C LYS A 70 -14.23 0.10 -35.90
N ARG A 71 -13.72 0.40 -37.09
CA ARG A 71 -13.05 -0.58 -37.97
C ARG A 71 -11.59 -0.84 -37.61
N GLY A 72 -11.04 -0.13 -36.62
CA GLY A 72 -9.64 -0.22 -36.22
C GLY A 72 -8.69 0.56 -37.14
N GLU A 73 -9.19 1.50 -37.93
CA GLU A 73 -8.33 2.38 -38.73
C GLU A 73 -7.56 3.34 -37.82
N ASP A 74 -6.26 3.49 -38.07
CA ASP A 74 -5.37 4.32 -37.27
C ASP A 74 -5.48 5.80 -37.62
N ILE A 75 -6.40 6.51 -36.94
CA ILE A 75 -6.58 7.96 -37.12
C ILE A 75 -5.44 8.81 -36.51
N SER A 76 -4.47 8.20 -35.83
CA SER A 76 -3.27 8.90 -35.33
C SER A 76 -2.36 9.36 -36.48
N LEU A 77 -2.59 8.88 -37.70
CA LEU A 77 -1.83 9.25 -38.90
C LEU A 77 -2.28 10.60 -39.48
N LEU A 78 -3.50 11.03 -39.17
CA LEU A 78 -4.05 12.32 -39.61
C LEU A 78 -3.35 13.47 -38.87
N GLN A 79 -3.16 14.59 -39.56
CA GLN A 79 -2.60 15.81 -38.94
C GLN A 79 -3.73 16.73 -38.45
N PRO A 80 -3.50 17.50 -37.37
CA PRO A 80 -4.36 18.63 -37.06
C PRO A 80 -4.21 19.74 -38.11
N ALA A 81 -5.19 20.62 -38.19
CA ALA A 81 -5.13 21.84 -38.96
C ALA A 81 -4.00 22.74 -38.43
N LEU A 82 -3.36 23.47 -39.36
CA LEU A 82 -2.37 24.47 -38.99
C LEU A 82 -3.01 25.54 -38.10
N SER A 83 -2.26 25.99 -37.10
CA SER A 83 -2.72 27.01 -36.17
C SER A 83 -1.53 27.80 -35.64
N ASP A 84 -1.82 28.92 -34.98
CA ASP A 84 -0.82 29.75 -34.31
C ASP A 84 0.02 28.95 -33.30
N VAL A 85 -0.55 27.87 -32.74
CA VAL A 85 0.10 26.99 -31.74
C VAL A 85 1.00 25.95 -32.40
N TRP A 86 0.59 25.40 -33.54
CA TRP A 86 1.27 24.31 -34.21
C TRP A 86 1.31 24.54 -35.71
N ASP A 87 2.51 24.81 -36.21
CA ASP A 87 2.83 24.90 -37.62
C ASP A 87 4.27 24.41 -37.82
N PRO A 88 4.48 23.21 -38.39
CA PRO A 88 5.82 22.66 -38.57
C PRO A 88 6.67 23.44 -39.58
N SER A 89 6.09 24.36 -40.35
CA SER A 89 6.79 25.20 -41.32
C SER A 89 7.37 26.48 -40.72
N VAL A 90 6.80 26.96 -39.61
CA VAL A 90 7.22 28.21 -38.97
C VAL A 90 8.56 28.02 -38.29
N ARG A 91 9.58 28.72 -38.80
CA ARG A 91 10.88 28.83 -38.13
C ARG A 91 10.85 30.02 -37.18
N VAL A 92 10.88 29.74 -35.89
CA VAL A 92 10.95 30.79 -34.87
C VAL A 92 12.30 31.52 -35.01
N PRO A 93 12.31 32.87 -35.06
CA PRO A 93 13.52 33.65 -35.27
C PRO A 93 14.62 33.38 -34.23
N LYS A 94 15.87 33.71 -34.58
CA LYS A 94 17.02 33.63 -33.67
C LYS A 94 16.81 34.54 -32.46
N SER A 95 17.30 34.04 -31.32
CA SER A 95 17.28 34.66 -29.98
C SER A 95 17.56 36.17 -30.00
N PRO A 96 16.63 37.01 -29.53
CA PRO A 96 16.84 38.45 -29.31
C PRO A 96 17.41 38.75 -27.92
N TYR A 97 17.96 37.75 -27.21
CA TYR A 97 18.36 37.92 -25.81
C TYR A 97 19.74 38.59 -25.66
N PRO A 98 19.91 39.45 -24.66
CA PRO A 98 21.19 40.09 -24.36
C PRO A 98 22.25 39.07 -23.91
N GLU A 99 23.50 39.31 -24.31
CA GLU A 99 24.63 38.54 -23.79
C GLU A 99 24.94 38.95 -22.34
N PRO A 100 25.41 38.01 -21.49
CA PRO A 100 25.92 38.36 -20.16
C PRO A 100 27.11 39.34 -20.23
N ALA A 101 27.27 40.17 -19.21
CA ALA A 101 28.44 41.04 -19.06
C ALA A 101 29.72 40.23 -18.77
N GLN A 102 30.87 40.90 -18.72
CA GLN A 102 32.17 40.25 -18.47
C GLN A 102 32.24 39.49 -17.14
N ASP A 103 31.43 39.88 -16.14
CA ASP A 103 31.33 39.19 -14.85
C ASP A 103 30.38 37.97 -14.89
N GLY A 104 29.85 37.64 -16.07
CA GLY A 104 28.89 36.57 -16.30
C GLY A 104 27.45 36.89 -15.87
N ALA A 105 27.16 38.10 -15.37
CA ALA A 105 25.82 38.51 -14.97
C ALA A 105 25.12 39.32 -16.07
N ILE A 106 23.80 39.24 -16.07
CA ILE A 106 22.95 40.14 -16.86
C ILE A 106 22.37 41.24 -15.96
N HIS A 107 22.45 42.49 -16.42
CA HIS A 107 21.95 43.66 -15.68
C HIS A 107 20.56 44.06 -16.17
N LEU A 108 19.61 44.09 -15.24
CA LEU A 108 18.18 44.28 -15.50
C LEU A 108 17.61 45.36 -14.58
N LYS A 109 16.58 46.06 -15.05
CA LYS A 109 15.74 46.95 -14.25
C LYS A 109 14.40 46.29 -13.99
N PHE A 110 13.93 46.35 -12.75
CA PHE A 110 12.60 45.90 -12.38
C PHE A 110 11.54 46.89 -12.89
N ASP A 111 10.49 46.35 -13.53
CA ASP A 111 9.31 47.13 -13.93
C ASP A 111 8.09 46.72 -13.09
N SER A 112 7.59 45.48 -13.25
CA SER A 112 6.34 45.06 -12.60
C SER A 112 6.21 43.54 -12.42
N ILE A 113 5.39 43.07 -11.47
CA ILE A 113 5.10 41.64 -11.25
C ILE A 113 3.82 41.24 -11.99
N PHE A 114 3.86 40.15 -12.76
CA PHE A 114 2.68 39.60 -13.43
C PHE A 114 1.88 38.67 -12.53
N GLN A 115 0.56 38.66 -12.72
CA GLN A 115 -0.28 37.58 -12.19
C GLN A 115 0.14 36.24 -12.83
N SER A 116 0.56 35.32 -11.97
CA SER A 116 1.03 34.00 -12.36
C SER A 116 0.46 32.92 -11.45
N PRO A 117 0.27 31.69 -11.98
CA PRO A 117 -0.13 30.52 -11.18
C PRO A 117 0.85 30.24 -10.04
N MET A 118 0.41 29.51 -9.01
CA MET A 118 1.33 29.01 -7.99
C MET A 118 2.39 28.09 -8.61
N GLY A 119 3.62 28.15 -8.10
CA GLY A 119 4.80 27.46 -8.62
C GLY A 119 5.58 28.24 -9.69
N LEU A 120 5.03 29.34 -10.22
CA LEU A 120 5.65 30.17 -11.26
C LEU A 120 5.50 31.65 -10.90
N MET A 121 6.62 32.35 -10.77
CA MET A 121 6.64 33.81 -10.69
C MET A 121 7.11 34.38 -12.01
N ARG A 122 6.40 35.40 -12.51
CA ARG A 122 6.81 36.15 -13.70
C ARG A 122 6.85 37.63 -13.41
N VAL A 123 7.89 38.28 -13.90
CA VAL A 123 8.19 39.68 -13.69
C VAL A 123 8.55 40.32 -15.01
N ARG A 124 8.09 41.54 -15.25
CA ARG A 124 8.58 42.35 -16.35
C ARG A 124 9.85 43.06 -15.93
N VAL A 125 10.87 42.95 -16.77
CA VAL A 125 12.17 43.59 -16.59
C VAL A 125 12.58 44.26 -17.89
N THR A 126 13.47 45.25 -17.82
CA THR A 126 14.11 45.85 -18.99
C THR A 126 15.63 45.75 -18.88
N THR A 127 16.34 45.81 -20.00
CA THR A 127 17.81 45.85 -20.02
C THR A 127 18.33 47.19 -19.48
N ASP A 128 19.48 47.18 -18.80
CA ASP A 128 20.16 48.42 -18.35
C ASP A 128 20.95 49.10 -19.49
N ASP A 129 20.55 48.90 -20.76
CA ASP A 129 21.16 49.50 -21.96
C ASP A 129 20.30 50.65 -22.52
N GLU A 130 20.82 51.38 -23.50
CA GLU A 130 20.13 52.55 -24.11
C GLU A 130 18.80 52.19 -24.80
N ASN A 131 18.58 50.90 -25.12
CA ASN A 131 17.40 50.44 -25.83
C ASN A 131 16.22 50.05 -24.90
N ASP A 132 16.46 49.88 -23.59
CA ASP A 132 15.47 49.51 -22.57
C ASP A 132 14.55 48.36 -23.01
N THR A 133 15.14 47.32 -23.59
CA THR A 133 14.40 46.22 -24.20
C THR A 133 13.70 45.41 -23.12
N ALA A 134 12.38 45.26 -23.23
CA ALA A 134 11.58 44.57 -22.24
C ALA A 134 11.61 43.04 -22.42
N PHE A 135 11.72 42.34 -21.29
CA PHE A 135 11.65 40.89 -21.17
C PHE A 135 10.69 40.47 -20.06
N ARG A 136 10.28 39.19 -20.08
CA ARG A 136 9.63 38.54 -18.95
C ARG A 136 10.66 37.64 -18.27
N LEU A 137 10.93 37.92 -17.00
CA LEU A 137 11.74 37.08 -16.15
C LEU A 137 10.83 36.05 -15.48
N ALA A 138 11.18 34.77 -15.58
CA ALA A 138 10.47 33.66 -14.97
C ALA A 138 11.32 32.96 -13.89
N LEU A 139 10.72 32.73 -12.72
CA LEU A 139 11.28 31.94 -11.61
C LEU A 139 10.30 30.81 -11.28
N THR A 140 10.78 29.56 -11.29
CA THR A 140 9.94 28.39 -11.02
C THR A 140 10.79 27.19 -10.61
N TRP A 141 10.21 26.23 -9.89
CA TRP A 141 10.85 24.95 -9.53
C TRP A 141 11.13 24.05 -10.73
N ASN A 142 10.32 24.20 -11.78
CA ASN A 142 10.42 23.36 -12.98
C ASN A 142 11.21 24.06 -14.09
N LEU A 143 12.16 24.93 -13.74
CA LEU A 143 12.84 25.80 -14.70
C LEU A 143 13.50 24.98 -15.81
N HIS A 144 14.37 24.06 -15.44
CA HIS A 144 15.12 23.24 -16.39
C HIS A 144 14.22 22.29 -17.19
N SER A 145 13.20 21.70 -16.55
CA SER A 145 12.17 20.89 -17.22
C SER A 145 11.39 21.71 -18.26
N GLY A 146 11.07 22.97 -17.94
CA GLY A 146 10.38 23.90 -18.84
C GLY A 146 11.23 24.26 -20.07
N LEU A 147 12.55 24.42 -19.89
CA LEU A 147 13.48 24.65 -20.99
C LEU A 147 13.61 23.42 -21.90
N MET A 148 13.74 22.22 -21.33
CA MET A 148 13.69 20.97 -22.11
C MET A 148 12.38 20.86 -22.90
N ASN A 149 11.25 21.20 -22.26
CA ASN A 149 9.94 21.21 -22.91
C ASN A 149 9.88 22.18 -24.08
N ALA A 150 10.37 23.40 -23.91
CA ALA A 150 10.37 24.39 -24.99
C ALA A 150 11.12 23.86 -26.22
N GLU A 151 12.31 23.29 -26.04
CA GLU A 151 13.09 22.74 -27.14
C GLU A 151 12.44 21.50 -27.77
N LEU A 152 11.93 20.58 -26.94
CA LEU A 152 11.20 19.42 -27.42
C LEU A 152 9.99 19.85 -28.27
N LEU A 153 9.18 20.77 -27.77
CA LEU A 153 7.99 21.23 -28.47
C LEU A 153 8.33 21.97 -29.78
N ARG A 154 9.40 22.76 -29.83
CA ARG A 154 9.90 23.37 -31.08
C ARG A 154 10.28 22.31 -32.11
N LYS A 155 11.02 21.27 -31.70
CA LYS A 155 11.36 20.13 -32.57
C LYS A 155 10.13 19.35 -33.05
N LEU A 156 9.01 19.43 -32.34
CA LEU A 156 7.73 18.81 -32.71
C LEU A 156 6.84 19.72 -33.60
N GLY A 157 7.29 20.93 -33.93
CA GLY A 157 6.60 21.89 -34.79
C GLY A 157 5.65 22.83 -34.06
N TYR A 158 5.76 22.96 -32.73
CA TYR A 158 5.04 23.99 -32.00
C TYR A 158 5.75 25.34 -32.13
N THR A 159 4.97 26.39 -32.33
CA THR A 159 5.48 27.76 -32.45
C THR A 159 5.77 28.28 -31.05
N ILE A 160 7.00 28.07 -30.56
CA ILE A 160 7.42 28.51 -29.22
C ILE A 160 8.64 29.42 -29.33
N ASP A 161 8.47 30.64 -28.82
CA ASP A 161 9.57 31.56 -28.60
C ASP A 161 10.58 30.93 -27.63
N PRO A 162 11.88 30.85 -28.00
CA PRO A 162 12.84 30.07 -27.23
C PRO A 162 13.11 30.81 -25.91
N PRO A 163 12.83 30.25 -24.72
CA PRO A 163 13.29 30.85 -23.47
C PRO A 163 14.82 30.75 -23.35
N GLN A 164 15.45 31.73 -22.67
CA GLN A 164 16.90 31.72 -22.42
C GLN A 164 17.22 31.68 -20.93
N HIS A 165 18.03 30.71 -20.53
CA HIS A 165 18.55 30.57 -19.16
C HIS A 165 19.70 31.54 -18.89
N TYR A 166 19.73 32.05 -17.66
CA TYR A 166 20.85 32.79 -17.09
C TYR A 166 21.17 32.26 -15.69
N SER A 167 22.45 31.96 -15.45
CA SER A 167 22.94 31.49 -14.16
C SER A 167 23.08 32.61 -13.13
N LYS A 168 23.31 33.86 -13.56
CA LYS A 168 23.49 35.03 -12.69
C LYS A 168 22.87 36.28 -13.29
N GLY A 169 22.24 37.09 -12.45
CA GLY A 169 21.62 38.35 -12.84
C GLY A 169 21.63 39.38 -11.71
N VAL A 170 21.54 40.65 -12.09
CA VAL A 170 21.52 41.79 -11.18
C VAL A 170 20.29 42.62 -11.52
N ILE A 171 19.34 42.72 -10.60
CA ILE A 171 18.10 43.50 -10.79
C ILE A 171 18.18 44.78 -9.96
N ARG A 172 18.06 45.93 -10.62
CA ARG A 172 17.91 47.25 -9.98
C ARG A 172 16.43 47.59 -9.81
N PHE A 173 16.03 47.92 -8.59
CA PHE A 173 14.68 48.30 -8.22
C PHE A 173 14.53 49.82 -8.10
N PRO A 174 13.33 50.37 -8.39
CA PRO A 174 13.08 51.80 -8.25
C PRO A 174 13.08 52.27 -6.79
N ASP A 175 12.64 51.42 -5.87
CA ASP A 175 12.54 51.71 -4.44
C ASP A 175 12.59 50.42 -3.60
N VAL A 176 12.76 50.58 -2.28
CA VAL A 176 12.88 49.48 -1.31
C VAL A 176 11.58 48.67 -1.21
N ALA A 177 10.42 49.30 -1.34
CA ALA A 177 9.13 48.61 -1.22
C ALA A 177 8.89 47.65 -2.39
N SER A 178 9.26 48.05 -3.60
CA SER A 178 9.20 47.22 -4.81
C SER A 178 10.13 46.01 -4.72
N ARG A 179 11.35 46.21 -4.18
CA ARG A 179 12.30 45.13 -3.90
C ARG A 179 11.75 44.14 -2.88
N ASP A 180 11.22 44.62 -1.76
CA ASP A 180 10.72 43.76 -0.69
C ASP A 180 9.44 43.02 -1.11
N ALA A 181 8.59 43.66 -1.91
CA ALA A 181 7.44 43.01 -2.55
C ALA A 181 7.89 41.89 -3.50
N PHE A 182 8.95 42.09 -4.28
CA PHE A 182 9.51 41.05 -5.14
C PHE A 182 10.02 39.85 -4.32
N ILE A 183 10.79 40.07 -3.25
CA ILE A 183 11.28 38.99 -2.37
C ILE A 183 10.11 38.23 -1.73
N THR A 184 9.10 38.95 -1.25
CA THR A 184 7.91 38.37 -0.64
C THR A 184 7.12 37.52 -1.64
N GLU A 185 6.97 38.03 -2.87
CA GLU A 185 6.26 37.33 -3.94
C GLU A 185 7.03 36.10 -4.44
N ILE A 186 8.36 36.09 -4.43
CA ILE A 186 9.15 34.87 -4.69
C ILE A 186 8.70 33.77 -3.72
N SER A 187 8.74 34.04 -2.41
CA SER A 187 8.33 33.05 -1.40
C SER A 187 6.90 32.58 -1.63
N ARG A 188 5.98 33.53 -1.82
CA ARG A 188 4.54 33.25 -1.88
C ARG A 188 4.14 32.52 -3.16
N LYS A 189 4.68 32.92 -4.31
CA LYS A 189 4.33 32.35 -5.62
C LYS A 189 5.03 31.04 -5.86
N THR A 190 6.29 30.91 -5.49
CA THR A 190 7.03 29.67 -5.70
C THR A 190 6.81 28.66 -4.58
N ASN A 191 6.34 29.08 -3.40
CA ASN A 191 6.29 28.25 -2.19
C ASN A 191 7.67 27.71 -1.79
N ALA A 192 8.73 28.50 -2.01
CA ALA A 192 10.11 28.17 -1.65
C ALA A 192 10.77 29.28 -0.84
N GLU A 193 11.88 28.93 -0.22
CA GLU A 193 12.81 29.88 0.41
C GLU A 193 13.47 30.78 -0.65
N PRO A 194 13.42 32.13 -0.51
CA PRO A 194 14.04 33.05 -1.45
C PRO A 194 15.54 32.83 -1.65
N GLU A 195 16.25 32.30 -0.65
CA GLU A 195 17.70 32.03 -0.77
C GLU A 195 18.05 31.11 -1.94
N ARG A 196 17.08 30.37 -2.49
CA ARG A 196 17.27 29.59 -3.73
C ARG A 196 17.65 30.47 -4.90
N TRP A 197 16.97 31.59 -5.09
CA TRP A 197 17.23 32.51 -6.20
C TRP A 197 18.08 33.71 -5.80
N LEU A 198 18.09 34.09 -4.52
CA LEU A 198 18.90 35.21 -4.04
C LEU A 198 20.33 34.74 -3.73
N ILE A 199 21.34 35.36 -4.34
CA ILE A 199 22.75 35.02 -4.08
C ILE A 199 23.20 35.55 -2.71
N LYS A 200 22.69 36.72 -2.31
CA LYS A 200 22.97 37.37 -1.04
C LYS A 200 21.71 38.04 -0.51
N VAL A 201 21.61 38.11 0.82
CA VAL A 201 20.60 38.95 1.48
C VAL A 201 20.99 40.42 1.27
N PRO A 202 20.13 41.25 0.66
CA PRO A 202 20.43 42.66 0.45
C PRO A 202 20.51 43.41 1.79
N ALA A 203 21.35 44.45 1.86
CA ALA A 203 21.29 45.38 2.98
C ALA A 203 19.94 46.14 2.97
N PRO A 204 19.44 46.63 4.11
CA PRO A 204 18.09 47.21 4.20
C PRO A 204 17.77 48.29 3.16
N ASN A 205 18.76 49.10 2.77
CA ASN A 205 18.63 50.20 1.81
C ASN A 205 19.15 49.89 0.39
N ASP A 206 19.60 48.66 0.12
CA ASP A 206 20.17 48.30 -1.18
C ASP A 206 19.06 48.09 -2.23
N LEU A 207 19.08 48.86 -3.31
CA LEU A 207 18.10 48.74 -4.40
C LEU A 207 18.48 47.68 -5.43
N VAL A 208 19.58 46.96 -5.20
CA VAL A 208 20.09 45.94 -6.13
C VAL A 208 19.93 44.55 -5.52
N LEU A 209 19.40 43.61 -6.30
CA LEU A 209 19.39 42.19 -5.96
C LEU A 209 20.23 41.39 -6.93
N GLU A 210 21.16 40.61 -6.39
CA GLU A 210 21.85 39.56 -7.12
C GLU A 210 20.99 38.29 -7.09
N ILE A 211 20.55 37.84 -8.26
CA ILE A 211 19.77 36.62 -8.44
C ILE A 211 20.54 35.57 -9.24
N ARG A 212 20.14 34.31 -9.09
CA ARG A 212 20.63 33.16 -9.86
C ARG A 212 19.48 32.36 -10.45
N ASP A 213 19.83 31.58 -11.47
CA ASP A 213 19.01 30.51 -12.03
C ASP A 213 17.58 30.93 -12.42
N PHE A 214 17.50 31.73 -13.47
CA PHE A 214 16.24 32.29 -13.98
C PHE A 214 16.20 32.24 -15.51
N VAL A 215 15.01 32.49 -16.05
CA VAL A 215 14.76 32.48 -17.50
C VAL A 215 14.27 33.84 -17.95
N LEU A 216 14.76 34.31 -19.09
CA LEU A 216 14.17 35.42 -19.83
C LEU A 216 13.34 34.89 -21.02
N GLU A 217 12.16 35.47 -21.19
CA GLU A 217 11.25 35.27 -22.30
C GLU A 217 10.99 36.63 -22.98
N PRO A 218 10.56 36.67 -24.25
CA PRO A 218 10.29 37.94 -24.92
C PRO A 218 9.10 38.64 -24.27
N ALA A 219 9.11 39.97 -24.18
CA ALA A 219 7.99 40.72 -23.59
C ALA A 219 6.65 40.47 -24.31
N ARG A 220 6.69 40.27 -25.63
CA ARG A 220 5.55 39.87 -26.45
C ARG A 220 5.72 38.39 -26.82
N ILE A 221 4.90 37.53 -26.24
CA ILE A 221 4.91 36.11 -26.59
C ILE A 221 3.96 35.92 -27.77
N SER A 222 4.45 35.30 -28.84
CA SER A 222 3.67 35.02 -30.06
C SER A 222 2.59 33.95 -29.81
N THR A 223 2.86 33.04 -28.88
CA THR A 223 1.97 31.96 -28.47
C THR A 223 1.87 31.87 -26.95
N PHE A 224 0.94 31.08 -26.44
CA PHE A 224 0.89 30.84 -25.01
C PHE A 224 2.08 29.94 -24.58
N PRO A 225 2.78 30.20 -23.46
CA PRO A 225 3.98 29.45 -23.07
C PRO A 225 3.63 28.07 -22.48
N TYR A 226 3.17 27.17 -23.34
CA TYR A 226 2.71 25.82 -22.98
C TYR A 226 3.79 24.95 -22.33
N TYR A 227 5.07 25.27 -22.52
CA TYR A 227 6.21 24.54 -21.94
C TYR A 227 6.30 24.65 -20.41
N TRP A 228 5.66 25.67 -19.80
CA TRP A 228 5.47 25.71 -18.34
C TRP A 228 4.36 24.77 -17.85
N GLY A 229 3.66 24.10 -18.76
CA GLY A 229 2.56 23.19 -18.47
C GLY A 229 1.24 23.89 -18.13
N THR A 230 1.20 25.21 -17.97
CA THR A 230 0.00 25.94 -17.53
C THR A 230 -1.05 26.00 -18.64
N ILE A 231 -2.06 25.12 -18.64
CA ILE A 231 -3.11 25.12 -19.68
C ILE A 231 -4.49 24.99 -19.03
N ALA A 232 -5.42 25.85 -19.45
CA ALA A 232 -6.83 25.71 -19.05
C ALA A 232 -7.48 24.55 -19.80
N ARG A 233 -8.25 23.71 -19.10
CA ARG A 233 -8.96 22.56 -19.68
C ARG A 233 -9.82 22.95 -20.90
N THR A 234 -10.48 24.11 -20.84
CA THR A 234 -11.30 24.63 -21.94
C THR A 234 -10.51 24.90 -23.22
N ALA A 235 -9.21 25.21 -23.13
CA ALA A 235 -8.37 25.43 -24.31
C ALA A 235 -8.06 24.12 -25.05
N LEU A 236 -8.14 22.96 -24.37
CA LEU A 236 -7.86 21.64 -24.96
C LEU A 236 -9.02 21.10 -25.79
N GLN A 237 -10.23 21.66 -25.65
CA GLN A 237 -11.44 21.08 -26.20
C GLN A 237 -11.40 21.01 -27.73
N GLY A 238 -11.47 19.79 -28.25
CA GLY A 238 -11.53 19.47 -29.67
C GLY A 238 -10.23 19.67 -30.47
N ARG A 239 -9.11 20.07 -29.84
CA ARG A 239 -7.87 20.43 -30.56
C ARG A 239 -6.76 19.40 -30.32
N ARG A 240 -6.42 18.58 -31.34
CA ARG A 240 -5.42 17.50 -31.21
C ARG A 240 -4.07 18.03 -30.75
N ALA A 241 -3.59 19.13 -31.33
CA ALA A 241 -2.28 19.69 -30.99
C ALA A 241 -2.17 20.07 -29.50
N LEU A 242 -3.24 20.54 -28.87
CA LEU A 242 -3.23 20.90 -27.46
C LEU A 242 -3.43 19.68 -26.55
N ARG A 243 -4.36 18.78 -26.90
CA ARG A 243 -4.59 17.53 -26.15
C ARG A 243 -3.33 16.68 -26.04
N ALA A 244 -2.59 16.58 -27.13
CA ALA A 244 -1.39 15.76 -27.20
C ALA A 244 -0.20 16.29 -26.36
N LEU A 245 -0.24 17.54 -25.87
CA LEU A 245 0.85 18.13 -25.07
C LEU A 245 1.15 17.37 -23.78
N LEU A 246 0.21 16.59 -23.25
CA LEU A 246 0.44 15.72 -22.11
C LEU A 246 1.68 14.83 -22.26
N ILE A 247 1.90 14.27 -23.46
CA ILE A 247 3.02 13.34 -23.71
C ILE A 247 4.38 14.03 -23.59
N PRO A 248 4.70 15.11 -24.34
CA PRO A 248 5.98 15.80 -24.20
C PRO A 248 6.18 16.37 -22.78
N LEU A 249 5.11 16.93 -22.16
CA LEU A 249 5.20 17.46 -20.79
C LEU A 249 5.54 16.36 -19.77
N ALA A 250 4.87 15.21 -19.82
CA ALA A 250 5.19 14.08 -18.95
C ALA A 250 6.58 13.49 -19.25
N LEU A 251 7.05 13.57 -20.50
CA LEU A 251 8.33 12.99 -20.91
C LEU A 251 9.53 13.67 -20.24
N THR A 252 9.50 15.00 -20.15
CA THR A 252 10.61 15.87 -19.70
C THR A 252 10.43 16.38 -18.27
N TYR A 253 9.27 16.16 -17.64
CA TYR A 253 9.01 16.61 -16.28
C TYR A 253 9.94 15.92 -15.29
N VAL A 254 10.99 16.62 -14.88
CA VAL A 254 11.86 16.26 -13.76
C VAL A 254 11.27 16.88 -12.49
N PRO A 255 10.87 16.08 -11.48
CA PRO A 255 10.47 16.61 -10.18
C PRO A 255 11.68 17.22 -9.45
N ASP A 256 11.47 17.74 -8.24
CA ASP A 256 12.51 18.39 -7.42
C ASP A 256 13.82 17.60 -7.25
N SER A 257 13.77 16.28 -7.41
CA SER A 257 14.95 15.42 -7.43
C SER A 257 15.07 14.66 -8.74
N ILE A 258 16.27 14.69 -9.33
CA ILE A 258 16.61 13.86 -10.48
C ILE A 258 16.51 12.37 -10.15
N ASN A 259 16.74 11.98 -8.89
CA ASN A 259 16.60 10.59 -8.47
C ASN A 259 15.14 10.15 -8.36
N LEU A 260 14.21 11.07 -8.11
CA LEU A 260 12.76 10.81 -8.18
C LEU A 260 12.22 10.81 -9.62
N TRP A 261 12.97 11.35 -10.58
CA TRP A 261 12.63 11.22 -12.00
C TRP A 261 12.82 9.77 -12.44
N THR A 262 11.72 9.04 -12.55
CA THR A 262 11.70 7.61 -12.88
C THR A 262 12.29 7.34 -14.27
N TRP A 263 12.88 6.16 -14.44
CA TRP A 263 13.28 5.64 -15.75
C TRP A 263 12.05 5.33 -16.62
N GLU A 264 10.90 5.19 -15.97
CA GLU A 264 9.60 4.99 -16.59
C GLU A 264 8.81 6.28 -16.85
N LEU A 265 8.26 6.45 -18.06
CA LEU A 265 7.28 7.49 -18.37
C LEU A 265 5.92 7.24 -17.69
N GLY A 266 5.48 5.98 -17.64
CA GLY A 266 4.14 5.61 -17.20
C GLY A 266 3.92 4.10 -17.20
N LYS A 267 2.68 3.66 -16.98
CA LYS A 267 2.33 2.24 -16.82
C LYS A 267 1.06 1.89 -17.60
N VAL A 268 0.91 0.64 -17.99
CA VAL A 268 -0.38 0.12 -18.47
C VAL A 268 -1.14 -0.43 -17.28
N ILE A 269 -2.28 0.16 -16.93
CA ILE A 269 -3.19 -0.35 -15.90
C ILE A 269 -4.57 -0.48 -16.52
N SER A 270 -5.13 -1.69 -16.53
CA SER A 270 -6.47 -1.98 -17.07
C SER A 270 -6.66 -1.52 -18.52
N GLU A 271 -5.72 -1.89 -19.40
CA GLU A 271 -5.65 -1.43 -20.79
C GLU A 271 -5.62 0.11 -20.96
N SER A 272 -5.34 0.88 -19.91
CA SER A 272 -5.15 2.33 -19.99
C SER A 272 -3.69 2.68 -19.75
N VAL A 273 -3.16 3.64 -20.49
CA VAL A 273 -1.83 4.20 -20.25
C VAL A 273 -1.97 5.26 -19.17
N ILE A 274 -1.36 5.00 -18.01
CA ILE A 274 -1.32 5.92 -16.87
C ILE A 274 -0.05 6.74 -16.95
N LEU A 275 -0.20 8.06 -17.06
CA LEU A 275 0.89 9.02 -17.04
C LEU A 275 0.81 9.88 -15.79
N TYR A 276 1.97 10.23 -15.25
CA TYR A 276 2.10 11.05 -14.05
C TYR A 276 2.63 12.43 -14.42
N HIS A 277 1.89 13.47 -14.06
CA HIS A 277 2.28 14.87 -14.25
C HIS A 277 1.45 15.74 -13.29
N PRO A 278 1.99 16.82 -12.70
CA PRO A 278 1.23 17.68 -11.78
C PRO A 278 -0.09 18.21 -12.35
N LEU A 279 -0.16 18.36 -13.68
CA LEU A 279 -1.31 18.89 -14.40
C LEU A 279 -2.08 17.82 -15.17
N ALA A 280 -1.86 16.54 -14.88
CA ALA A 280 -2.49 15.43 -15.58
C ALA A 280 -4.03 15.54 -15.61
N GLY A 281 -4.67 16.03 -14.54
CA GLY A 281 -6.12 16.24 -14.48
C GLY A 281 -6.66 17.26 -15.49
N SER A 282 -5.85 18.20 -15.97
CA SER A 282 -6.27 19.11 -17.05
C SER A 282 -6.42 18.38 -18.39
N PHE A 283 -5.74 17.25 -18.58
CA PHE A 283 -5.61 16.52 -19.85
C PHE A 283 -6.54 15.31 -19.97
N GLU A 284 -7.61 15.24 -19.18
CA GLU A 284 -8.59 14.13 -19.22
C GLU A 284 -9.22 13.89 -20.60
N GLU A 285 -9.23 14.88 -21.49
CA GLU A 285 -9.73 14.73 -22.87
C GLU A 285 -8.70 14.20 -23.88
N THR A 286 -7.51 13.80 -23.41
CA THR A 286 -6.45 13.30 -24.30
C THR A 286 -6.76 11.89 -24.77
N ALA A 287 -7.21 11.79 -26.03
CA ALA A 287 -7.47 10.51 -26.66
C ALA A 287 -6.19 9.72 -26.93
N TYR A 288 -6.30 8.38 -26.95
CA TYR A 288 -5.19 7.49 -27.28
C TYR A 288 -4.54 7.82 -28.63
N GLU A 289 -5.33 8.27 -29.60
CA GLU A 289 -4.83 8.60 -30.93
C GLU A 289 -4.13 9.96 -30.99
N ASP A 290 -4.48 10.89 -30.13
CA ASP A 290 -3.75 12.16 -29.98
C ASP A 290 -2.37 11.89 -29.35
N ALA A 291 -2.33 11.02 -28.33
CA ALA A 291 -1.08 10.55 -27.73
C ALA A 291 -0.20 9.80 -28.73
N ARG A 292 -0.77 8.91 -29.55
CA ARG A 292 -0.04 8.17 -30.59
C ARG A 292 0.50 9.10 -31.68
N TRP A 293 -0.26 10.09 -32.11
CA TRP A 293 0.17 11.08 -33.10
C TRP A 293 1.45 11.79 -32.67
N ILE A 294 1.49 12.36 -31.46
CA ILE A 294 2.67 13.11 -31.00
C ILE A 294 3.83 12.17 -30.66
N ALA A 295 3.54 10.99 -30.10
CA ALA A 295 4.56 10.01 -29.76
C ALA A 295 5.27 9.44 -31.00
N ARG A 296 4.61 9.36 -32.16
CA ARG A 296 5.26 9.03 -33.44
C ARG A 296 6.30 10.08 -33.80
N LYS A 297 6.00 11.37 -33.64
CA LYS A 297 6.94 12.47 -33.91
C LYS A 297 8.13 12.42 -32.94
N ILE A 298 7.88 12.24 -31.64
CA ILE A 298 8.95 12.04 -30.63
C ILE A 298 9.78 10.78 -30.94
N GLY A 299 9.12 9.71 -31.41
CA GLY A 299 9.75 8.46 -31.84
C GLY A 299 10.62 8.57 -33.09
N ALA A 300 10.52 9.66 -33.84
CA ALA A 300 11.38 9.95 -34.97
C ALA A 300 12.65 10.74 -34.57
N LEU A 301 12.67 11.35 -33.38
CA LEU A 301 13.83 12.10 -32.87
C LEU A 301 15.04 11.17 -32.70
N THR A 302 16.21 11.65 -33.12
CA THR A 302 17.49 10.97 -33.01
C THR A 302 18.08 11.11 -31.61
N GLU A 303 19.16 10.38 -31.29
CA GLU A 303 19.88 10.58 -30.03
C GLU A 303 20.49 11.98 -29.92
N GLU A 304 20.92 12.60 -31.04
CA GLU A 304 21.44 13.97 -31.02
C GLU A 304 20.33 14.98 -30.76
N ASP A 305 19.13 14.77 -31.31
CA ASP A 305 17.96 15.61 -30.98
C ASP A 305 17.66 15.58 -29.47
N LEU A 306 17.70 14.39 -28.86
CA LEU A 306 17.51 14.26 -27.41
C LEU A 306 18.63 14.93 -26.62
N ARG A 307 19.87 14.88 -27.12
CA ARG A 307 21.00 15.57 -26.51
C ARG A 307 20.83 17.08 -26.57
N GLU A 308 20.37 17.63 -27.69
CA GLU A 308 20.04 19.05 -27.83
C GLU A 308 18.93 19.47 -26.88
N ILE A 309 17.88 18.66 -26.73
CA ILE A 309 16.79 18.90 -25.75
C ILE A 309 17.34 18.94 -24.32
N VAL A 310 18.21 18.00 -23.93
CA VAL A 310 18.82 17.96 -22.60
C VAL A 310 19.71 19.18 -22.36
N ARG A 311 20.55 19.55 -23.34
CA ARG A 311 21.40 20.74 -23.28
C ARG A 311 20.58 22.02 -23.13
N ALA A 312 19.47 22.13 -23.86
CA ALA A 312 18.55 23.27 -23.75
C ALA A 312 17.95 23.39 -22.33
N GLY A 313 17.79 22.27 -21.63
CA GLY A 313 17.41 22.24 -20.22
C GLY A 313 18.31 23.04 -19.28
N ALA A 314 19.55 23.34 -19.70
CA ALA A 314 20.53 24.08 -18.93
C ALA A 314 20.82 23.48 -17.53
N TYR A 315 20.77 22.16 -17.41
CA TYR A 315 21.24 21.46 -16.22
C TYR A 315 22.78 21.58 -16.11
N PRO A 316 23.36 21.34 -14.91
CA PRO A 316 24.81 21.18 -14.79
C PRO A 316 25.37 20.22 -15.84
N LYS A 317 26.41 20.63 -16.57
CA LYS A 317 26.98 19.83 -17.67
C LYS A 317 27.38 18.41 -17.23
N SER A 318 27.78 18.27 -15.96
CA SER A 318 28.16 16.99 -15.37
C SER A 318 26.97 16.05 -15.13
N ILE A 319 25.72 16.52 -15.11
CA ILE A 319 24.52 15.68 -14.92
C ILE A 319 23.73 15.41 -16.21
N GLU A 320 23.96 16.17 -17.28
CA GLU A 320 23.35 15.95 -18.61
C GLU A 320 23.41 14.49 -19.08
N PRO A 321 24.52 13.73 -18.92
CA PRO A 321 24.55 12.33 -19.36
C PRO A 321 23.51 11.45 -18.66
N LEU A 322 23.28 11.65 -17.36
CA LEU A 322 22.25 10.92 -16.62
C LEU A 322 20.84 11.26 -17.10
N ILE A 323 20.58 12.55 -17.32
CA ILE A 323 19.28 13.04 -17.81
C ILE A 323 18.99 12.47 -19.20
N LEU A 324 20.00 12.43 -20.09
CA LEU A 324 19.89 11.84 -21.42
C LEU A 324 19.55 10.35 -21.36
N GLU A 325 20.23 9.56 -20.51
CA GLU A 325 19.93 8.12 -20.38
C GLU A 325 18.49 7.88 -19.87
N LYS A 326 18.02 8.69 -18.91
CA LYS A 326 16.63 8.63 -18.43
C LYS A 326 15.62 9.03 -19.53
N LEU A 327 15.88 10.11 -20.26
CA LEU A 327 15.04 10.56 -21.36
C LEU A 327 14.94 9.50 -22.47
N LYS A 328 16.07 8.85 -22.84
CA LYS A 328 16.10 7.73 -23.78
C LYS A 328 15.23 6.56 -23.30
N SER A 329 15.33 6.20 -22.01
CA SER A 329 14.51 5.16 -21.39
C SER A 329 13.01 5.47 -21.50
N ARG A 330 12.62 6.69 -21.09
CA ARG A 330 11.23 7.15 -21.11
C ARG A 330 10.67 7.20 -22.53
N ARG A 331 11.43 7.70 -23.51
CA ARG A 331 11.05 7.68 -24.94
C ARG A 331 10.84 6.25 -25.45
N ASN A 332 11.77 5.34 -25.17
CA ASN A 332 11.66 3.95 -25.62
C ASN A 332 10.44 3.26 -24.99
N GLN A 333 10.14 3.56 -23.73
CA GLN A 333 8.94 3.04 -23.08
C GLN A 333 7.67 3.63 -23.69
N MET A 334 7.62 4.94 -23.95
CA MET A 334 6.48 5.61 -24.58
C MET A 334 6.05 4.89 -25.87
N LEU A 335 7.00 4.53 -26.72
CA LEU A 335 6.73 3.75 -27.94
C LEU A 335 6.09 2.39 -27.64
N GLY A 336 6.54 1.72 -26.59
CA GLY A 336 5.94 0.47 -26.11
C GLY A 336 4.52 0.65 -25.56
N LEU A 337 4.31 1.64 -24.67
CA LEU A 337 3.01 1.94 -24.06
C LEU A 337 1.94 2.25 -25.11
N LEU A 338 2.33 2.98 -26.16
CA LEU A 338 1.46 3.43 -27.24
C LEU A 338 1.46 2.49 -28.46
N LYS A 339 2.09 1.30 -28.33
CA LYS A 339 2.16 0.26 -29.38
C LYS A 339 2.64 0.80 -30.73
N LEU A 340 3.63 1.69 -30.70
CA LEU A 340 4.21 2.30 -31.89
C LEU A 340 5.46 1.56 -32.35
N PRO A 341 5.63 1.35 -33.67
CA PRO A 341 6.91 0.91 -34.21
C PRO A 341 7.94 2.05 -34.05
N GLY A 342 9.20 1.70 -33.78
CA GLY A 342 10.28 2.68 -33.72
C GLY A 342 11.60 2.08 -33.26
N THR A 343 12.70 2.71 -33.68
CA THR A 343 14.04 2.32 -33.26
C THR A 343 14.23 2.65 -31.78
N ARG A 344 14.48 1.61 -30.97
CA ARG A 344 14.83 1.76 -29.56
C ARG A 344 16.28 2.24 -29.46
N LEU A 345 16.49 3.34 -28.77
CA LEU A 345 17.84 3.84 -28.49
C LEU A 345 18.51 2.98 -27.39
N PRO A 346 19.83 2.77 -27.42
CA PRO A 346 20.51 2.09 -26.32
C PRO A 346 20.45 2.94 -25.05
N VAL A 347 20.10 2.28 -23.94
CA VAL A 347 19.95 2.90 -22.61
C VAL A 347 20.89 2.21 -21.63
N ARG A 348 21.65 3.00 -20.86
CA ARG A 348 22.52 2.53 -19.78
C ARG A 348 21.94 2.97 -18.43
N SER A 349 21.13 2.12 -17.81
CA SER A 349 20.52 2.41 -16.50
C SER A 349 21.49 2.29 -15.32
N ASP A 350 22.60 1.57 -15.51
CA ASP A 350 23.68 1.35 -14.54
C ASP A 350 24.81 2.39 -14.62
N VAL A 351 24.56 3.50 -15.34
CA VAL A 351 25.53 4.57 -15.56
C VAL A 351 26.17 5.02 -14.24
N SER A 352 27.50 5.03 -14.22
CA SER A 352 28.31 5.44 -13.07
C SER A 352 29.51 6.22 -13.57
N TYR A 353 29.74 7.41 -13.02
CA TYR A 353 30.88 8.24 -13.38
C TYR A 353 31.23 9.24 -12.27
N ARG A 354 32.47 9.72 -12.34
CA ARG A 354 33.02 10.70 -11.41
C ARG A 354 32.84 12.11 -11.95
N ASP A 355 32.74 13.07 -11.04
CA ASP A 355 32.78 14.48 -11.39
C ASP A 355 34.17 14.82 -11.99
N PRO A 356 34.23 15.43 -13.18
CA PRO A 356 35.51 15.82 -13.78
C PRO A 356 36.26 16.89 -12.98
N GLU A 357 35.57 17.75 -12.22
CA GLU A 357 36.17 18.85 -11.45
C GLU A 357 36.68 18.38 -10.09
N THR A 358 35.91 17.54 -9.38
CA THR A 358 36.27 17.11 -8.02
C THR A 358 36.88 15.71 -7.95
N GLY A 359 36.72 14.88 -8.98
CA GLY A 359 37.16 13.48 -9.00
C GLY A 359 36.34 12.53 -8.13
N GLU A 360 35.33 13.03 -7.40
CA GLU A 360 34.43 12.23 -6.57
C GLU A 360 33.36 11.51 -7.40
N ASN A 361 32.74 10.46 -6.86
CA ASN A 361 31.62 9.80 -7.55
C ASN A 361 30.43 10.76 -7.63
N LEU A 362 30.04 11.15 -8.85
CA LEU A 362 28.90 12.02 -9.07
C LEU A 362 27.61 11.21 -9.28
N VAL A 363 27.70 10.18 -10.10
CA VAL A 363 26.61 9.26 -10.37
C VAL A 363 27.07 7.83 -10.11
N GLN A 364 26.24 7.05 -9.41
CA GLN A 364 26.48 5.64 -9.14
C GLN A 364 25.20 4.83 -9.38
N ASN A 365 25.26 3.85 -10.28
CA ASN A 365 24.14 2.98 -10.66
C ASN A 365 22.88 3.78 -11.04
N GLY A 366 23.03 4.84 -11.82
CA GLY A 366 21.93 5.70 -12.24
C GLY A 366 21.39 6.66 -11.17
N LYS A 367 22.04 6.76 -10.00
CA LYS A 367 21.70 7.68 -8.91
C LYS A 367 22.70 8.82 -8.81
N LEU A 368 22.21 10.05 -8.78
CA LEU A 368 23.00 11.26 -8.50
C LEU A 368 23.34 11.33 -7.00
N LEU A 369 24.59 11.64 -6.65
CA LEU A 369 25.08 11.66 -5.27
C LEU A 369 25.31 13.07 -4.70
N ARG A 370 25.44 14.08 -5.57
CA ARG A 370 25.66 15.48 -5.17
C ARG A 370 24.35 16.25 -5.16
N LYS A 371 24.11 16.97 -4.06
CA LYS A 371 22.89 17.76 -3.86
C LYS A 371 22.92 19.11 -4.58
N ASN A 372 24.01 19.86 -4.42
CA ASN A 372 24.09 21.25 -4.83
C ASN A 372 25.14 21.41 -5.93
N PHE A 373 24.89 22.34 -6.85
CA PHE A 373 25.85 22.74 -7.88
C PHE A 373 25.96 24.27 -7.87
N ASP A 374 27.17 24.78 -7.98
CA ASP A 374 27.41 26.22 -7.93
C ASP A 374 26.72 26.92 -9.11
N GLY A 375 26.05 28.04 -8.83
CA GLY A 375 25.30 28.81 -9.82
C GLY A 375 23.86 28.33 -10.06
N TYR A 376 23.40 27.28 -9.39
CA TYR A 376 22.03 26.77 -9.50
C TYR A 376 21.22 27.07 -8.23
N GLY A 377 19.93 27.32 -8.40
CA GLY A 377 19.00 27.60 -7.30
C GLY A 377 18.30 26.36 -6.74
N PHE A 378 18.60 25.17 -7.29
CA PHE A 378 17.94 23.92 -6.97
C PHE A 378 18.87 22.92 -6.28
N ASP A 379 18.31 22.22 -5.29
CA ASP A 379 18.85 20.94 -4.83
C ASP A 379 18.43 19.89 -5.88
N PHE A 380 19.37 19.15 -6.47
CA PHE A 380 19.05 18.17 -7.50
C PHE A 380 18.77 16.75 -6.96
N ILE A 381 18.96 16.55 -5.65
CA ILE A 381 18.64 15.30 -4.96
C ILE A 381 17.88 15.59 -3.66
N GLY A 382 16.94 14.72 -3.32
CA GLY A 382 16.25 14.73 -2.04
C GLY A 382 17.06 14.02 -0.95
N ALA A 383 16.55 14.04 0.28
CA ALA A 383 17.05 13.16 1.31
C ALA A 383 16.54 11.73 1.06
N ASP A 384 17.42 10.74 1.15
CA ASP A 384 16.99 9.34 1.20
C ASP A 384 16.03 9.15 2.40
N PRO A 385 14.92 8.40 2.23
CA PRO A 385 14.06 8.07 3.35
C PRO A 385 14.89 7.39 4.45
N GLU A 386 14.65 7.80 5.70
CA GLU A 386 15.35 7.21 6.84
C GLU A 386 15.06 5.70 6.86
N ASN A 387 16.13 4.90 6.81
CA ASN A 387 16.03 3.45 6.92
C ASN A 387 15.32 3.09 8.24
N PRO A 388 14.14 2.45 8.23
CA PRO A 388 13.35 2.19 9.45
C PRO A 388 13.93 1.06 10.33
N LEU A 389 14.99 0.40 9.86
CA LEU A 389 15.72 -0.63 10.57
C LEU A 389 17.19 -0.23 10.76
N ARG A 390 17.46 1.03 11.18
CA ARG A 390 18.79 1.35 11.71
C ARG A 390 19.08 0.48 12.94
N ARG A 391 20.35 0.23 13.27
CA ARG A 391 20.70 -0.69 14.36
C ARG A 391 20.12 -0.23 15.71
N ASP A 392 20.11 1.06 15.96
CA ASP A 392 19.47 1.70 17.12
C ASP A 392 17.94 1.58 17.07
N GLU A 393 17.32 1.68 15.90
CA GLU A 393 15.87 1.50 15.73
C GLU A 393 15.43 0.04 15.85
N LEU A 394 16.24 -0.90 15.35
CA LEU A 394 16.07 -2.33 15.60
C LEU A 394 16.16 -2.63 17.08
N PHE A 395 17.18 -2.10 17.77
CA PHE A 395 17.30 -2.24 19.22
C PHE A 395 16.11 -1.60 19.95
N ARG A 396 15.61 -0.45 19.50
CA ARG A 396 14.39 0.18 20.05
C ARG A 396 13.12 -0.62 19.75
N PHE A 397 12.99 -1.24 18.57
CA PHE A 397 11.91 -2.16 18.23
C PHE A 397 11.94 -3.38 19.17
N PHE A 398 13.13 -3.96 19.39
CA PHE A 398 13.33 -4.99 20.41
C PHE A 398 13.06 -4.49 21.81
N THR A 399 13.38 -3.23 22.11
CA THR A 399 13.06 -2.61 23.39
C THR A 399 11.55 -2.43 23.50
N LEU A 400 10.79 -2.14 22.43
CA LEU A 400 9.33 -2.06 22.50
C LEU A 400 8.69 -3.43 22.73
N ASP A 401 9.06 -4.44 21.94
CA ASP A 401 8.55 -5.81 22.13
C ASP A 401 9.03 -6.38 23.48
N GLY A 402 10.28 -6.09 23.87
CA GLY A 402 10.89 -6.44 25.14
C GLY A 402 10.31 -5.70 26.34
N ILE A 403 9.94 -4.42 26.20
CA ILE A 403 9.16 -3.65 27.19
C ILE A 403 7.76 -4.26 27.29
N GLY A 404 7.14 -4.67 26.17
CA GLY A 404 5.88 -5.40 26.20
C GLY A 404 5.99 -6.68 27.04
N ILE A 405 7.08 -7.44 26.86
CA ILE A 405 7.39 -8.62 27.68
C ILE A 405 7.61 -8.22 29.14
N LEU A 406 8.49 -7.24 29.42
CA LEU A 406 8.84 -6.80 30.77
C LEU A 406 7.66 -6.16 31.53
N MET A 407 6.79 -5.42 30.84
CA MET A 407 5.54 -4.91 31.39
C MET A 407 4.57 -6.04 31.71
N ASN A 408 4.45 -7.06 30.85
CA ASN A 408 3.61 -8.21 31.15
C ASN A 408 4.19 -9.05 32.30
N SER A 409 5.51 -9.13 32.46
CA SER A 409 6.15 -9.74 33.62
C SER A 409 5.90 -8.94 34.91
N ALA A 410 6.07 -7.61 34.89
CA ALA A 410 5.77 -6.75 36.04
C ALA A 410 4.27 -6.74 36.41
N LEU A 411 3.38 -6.79 35.40
CA LEU A 411 1.94 -6.97 35.61
C LEU A 411 1.61 -8.38 36.09
N GLY A 412 2.40 -9.39 35.70
CA GLY A 412 2.35 -10.75 36.22
C GLY A 412 2.65 -10.80 37.71
N GLU A 413 3.74 -10.16 38.17
CA GLU A 413 4.06 -10.06 39.60
C GLU A 413 2.96 -9.31 40.37
N LEU A 414 2.34 -8.31 39.76
CA LEU A 414 1.20 -7.59 40.34
C LEU A 414 -0.07 -8.48 40.39
N ASN A 415 -0.33 -9.28 39.36
CA ASN A 415 -1.40 -10.28 39.35
C ASN A 415 -1.18 -11.33 40.45
N ASP A 416 0.05 -11.82 40.59
CA ASP A 416 0.45 -12.78 41.63
C ASP A 416 0.24 -12.16 43.01
N ARG A 417 0.74 -10.95 43.28
CA ARG A 417 0.55 -10.25 44.57
C ARG A 417 -0.92 -9.96 44.91
N ILE A 418 -1.78 -9.76 43.91
CA ILE A 418 -3.22 -9.54 44.11
C ILE A 418 -3.95 -10.86 44.45
N LEU A 419 -3.44 -12.01 43.98
CA LEU A 419 -4.05 -13.33 44.21
C LEU A 419 -3.39 -14.15 45.34
N SER A 420 -2.14 -13.85 45.71
CA SER A 420 -1.26 -14.78 46.45
C SER A 420 -1.33 -14.71 47.98
N LYS A 421 -2.50 -14.47 48.60
CA LYS A 421 -2.65 -14.76 50.03
C LYS A 421 -3.79 -15.72 50.37
N ASP A 422 -4.98 -15.57 49.79
CA ASP A 422 -6.14 -16.35 50.28
C ASP A 422 -6.50 -17.60 49.44
N MET A 423 -6.15 -17.66 48.15
CA MET A 423 -6.49 -18.80 47.29
C MET A 423 -5.39 -19.88 47.21
N ILE A 424 -4.12 -19.48 47.22
CA ILE A 424 -2.98 -20.42 47.11
C ILE A 424 -2.78 -21.21 48.42
N GLU A 425 -3.00 -20.60 49.58
CA GLU A 425 -2.90 -21.28 50.88
C GLU A 425 -3.97 -22.39 51.06
N ASN A 426 -5.12 -22.26 50.41
CA ASN A 426 -6.19 -23.27 50.42
C ASN A 426 -6.02 -24.37 49.35
N ALA A 427 -5.25 -24.13 48.28
CA ALA A 427 -4.98 -25.14 47.24
C ALA A 427 -3.81 -26.08 47.58
N GLY A 428 -2.91 -25.66 48.47
CA GLY A 428 -1.69 -26.41 48.86
C GLY A 428 -1.88 -27.61 49.79
N LYS A 429 -3.12 -28.01 50.14
CA LYS A 429 -3.40 -29.13 51.05
C LYS A 429 -4.01 -30.37 50.38
N ILE A 430 -3.55 -30.73 49.18
CA ILE A 430 -3.95 -31.99 48.52
C ILE A 430 -2.70 -32.81 48.11
N GLY A 431 -2.36 -33.78 48.96
CA GLY A 431 -2.02 -35.16 48.58
C GLY A 431 -0.72 -35.47 47.81
N SER A 432 0.17 -36.19 48.50
CA SER A 432 1.29 -37.02 48.02
C SER A 432 1.04 -37.83 46.73
N TRP A 433 2.11 -38.03 45.95
CA TRP A 433 2.23 -38.61 44.60
C TRP A 433 1.29 -39.79 44.22
N SER A 434 0.46 -39.57 43.19
CA SER A 434 0.12 -40.49 42.07
C SER A 434 -0.97 -39.89 41.15
N THR A 435 -1.78 -38.97 41.68
CA THR A 435 -2.81 -38.18 40.98
C THR A 435 -2.78 -36.74 41.46
N ALA A 436 -2.32 -35.81 40.62
CA ALA A 436 -2.37 -34.37 40.87
C ALA A 436 -3.67 -33.81 40.30
N SER A 437 -4.61 -33.45 41.16
CA SER A 437 -5.82 -32.71 40.77
C SER A 437 -5.96 -31.45 41.59
N GLY A 438 -6.43 -30.37 40.98
CA GLY A 438 -6.50 -29.09 41.66
C GLY A 438 -7.23 -28.02 40.86
N PHE A 439 -7.82 -27.07 41.58
CA PHE A 439 -8.35 -25.85 41.01
C PHE A 439 -7.20 -24.88 40.72
N THR A 440 -7.32 -24.18 39.60
CA THR A 440 -6.43 -23.13 39.14
C THR A 440 -7.29 -21.89 38.93
N GLY A 441 -6.85 -20.75 39.44
CA GLY A 441 -7.51 -19.46 39.26
C GLY A 441 -6.44 -18.43 38.92
N ASP A 442 -6.69 -17.61 37.92
CA ASP A 442 -5.68 -16.72 37.35
C ASP A 442 -6.35 -15.42 36.89
N LEU A 443 -5.98 -14.31 37.52
CA LEU A 443 -6.36 -12.96 37.13
C LEU A 443 -5.25 -12.42 36.23
N LYS A 444 -5.58 -12.13 34.98
CA LYS A 444 -4.64 -11.65 33.96
C LYS A 444 -4.93 -10.21 33.62
N ILE A 445 -4.09 -9.30 34.10
CA ILE A 445 -3.97 -7.96 33.53
C ILE A 445 -2.79 -7.99 32.54
N GLN A 446 -3.05 -7.60 31.29
CA GLN A 446 -2.05 -7.55 30.22
C GLN A 446 -2.11 -6.20 29.51
N ALA A 447 -0.96 -5.66 29.18
CA ALA A 447 -0.83 -4.49 28.34
C ALA A 447 0.25 -4.75 27.29
N ALA A 448 -0.06 -4.45 26.03
CA ALA A 448 0.86 -4.67 24.93
C ALA A 448 0.74 -3.53 23.93
N ARG A 449 1.87 -3.13 23.36
CA ARG A 449 1.97 -2.26 22.20
C ARG A 449 2.72 -3.01 21.13
N LYS A 450 2.14 -3.11 19.94
CA LYS A 450 2.73 -3.79 18.79
C LYS A 450 2.72 -2.86 17.59
N VAL A 451 3.80 -2.88 16.80
CA VAL A 451 3.77 -2.27 15.48
C VAL A 451 3.44 -3.34 14.45
N VAL A 452 2.41 -3.09 13.65
CA VAL A 452 1.96 -4.00 12.60
C VAL A 452 2.13 -3.30 11.25
N SER A 453 2.61 -4.03 10.24
CA SER A 453 2.64 -3.55 8.87
C SER A 453 1.50 -4.15 8.06
N GLY A 454 0.91 -3.36 7.16
CA GLY A 454 -0.22 -3.78 6.33
C GLY A 454 -1.58 -3.67 7.03
N THR A 455 -2.59 -4.33 6.48
CA THR A 455 -3.97 -4.25 6.97
C THR A 455 -4.16 -4.94 8.31
N TYR A 456 -4.58 -4.20 9.35
CA TYR A 456 -4.91 -4.76 10.65
C TYR A 456 -6.19 -4.13 11.20
N TYR A 457 -7.15 -4.99 11.61
CA TYR A 457 -8.44 -4.55 12.16
C TYR A 457 -9.19 -3.53 11.28
N GLY A 458 -9.07 -3.63 9.95
CA GLY A 458 -9.74 -2.73 9.00
C GLY A 458 -9.05 -1.38 8.77
N SER A 459 -7.88 -1.15 9.35
CA SER A 459 -7.00 -0.03 8.97
C SER A 459 -6.07 -0.47 7.85
N GLU A 460 -5.88 0.34 6.80
CA GLU A 460 -5.11 -0.02 5.59
C GLU A 460 -3.73 0.66 5.50
N SER A 461 -3.24 1.28 6.59
CA SER A 461 -1.96 1.98 6.57
C SER A 461 -0.76 1.03 6.53
N GLN A 462 0.32 1.46 5.88
CA GLN A 462 1.56 0.68 5.74
C GLN A 462 2.17 0.30 7.10
N VAL A 463 2.10 1.20 8.08
CA VAL A 463 2.57 0.98 9.46
C VAL A 463 1.47 1.43 10.42
N GLN A 464 1.20 0.62 11.42
CA GLN A 464 0.14 0.83 12.40
C GLN A 464 0.65 0.53 13.81
N LEU A 465 0.24 1.36 14.76
CA LEU A 465 0.48 1.14 16.19
C LEU A 465 -0.75 0.51 16.82
N VAL A 466 -0.59 -0.66 17.42
CA VAL A 466 -1.66 -1.42 18.04
C VAL A 466 -1.44 -1.44 19.54
N ASP A 467 -2.27 -0.72 20.26
CA ASP A 467 -2.30 -0.71 21.72
C ASP A 467 -3.41 -1.62 22.22
N ARG A 468 -3.05 -2.55 23.12
CA ARG A 468 -3.95 -3.51 23.72
C ARG A 468 -3.84 -3.47 25.23
N VAL A 469 -4.98 -3.37 25.91
CA VAL A 469 -5.08 -3.54 27.36
C VAL A 469 -6.19 -4.55 27.63
N SER A 470 -5.87 -5.66 28.31
CA SER A 470 -6.85 -6.68 28.67
C SER A 470 -6.82 -7.03 30.13
N ILE A 471 -7.99 -7.28 30.69
CA ILE A 471 -8.20 -7.77 32.05
C ILE A 471 -9.03 -9.04 31.93
N GLY A 472 -8.63 -10.11 32.57
CA GLY A 472 -9.35 -11.38 32.50
C GLY A 472 -9.23 -12.21 33.76
N LEU A 473 -10.20 -13.07 33.97
CA LEU A 473 -10.22 -14.08 35.02
C LEU A 473 -10.34 -15.44 34.34
N ALA A 474 -9.41 -16.34 34.59
CA ALA A 474 -9.44 -17.72 34.14
C ALA A 474 -9.53 -18.65 35.34
N LEU A 475 -10.52 -19.53 35.34
CA LEU A 475 -10.71 -20.61 36.30
C LEU A 475 -10.52 -21.92 35.53
N GLY A 476 -9.73 -22.84 36.05
CA GLY A 476 -9.55 -24.16 35.46
C GLY A 476 -9.45 -25.21 36.54
N TYR A 477 -9.81 -26.44 36.22
CA TYR A 477 -9.55 -27.58 37.09
C TYR A 477 -8.63 -28.51 36.32
N PHE A 478 -7.47 -28.84 36.87
CA PHE A 478 -6.55 -29.78 36.25
C PHE A 478 -6.71 -31.14 36.93
N TYR A 479 -6.70 -32.21 36.14
CA TYR A 479 -6.63 -33.58 36.60
C TYR A 479 -5.54 -34.30 35.80
N GLY A 480 -4.43 -34.67 36.45
CA GLY A 480 -3.33 -35.36 35.77
C GLY A 480 -2.51 -36.25 36.68
N GLY A 481 -1.79 -37.20 36.08
CA GLY A 481 -1.07 -38.23 36.81
C GLY A 481 -0.11 -38.99 35.91
N LYS A 482 0.82 -39.72 36.53
CA LYS A 482 1.70 -40.67 35.85
C LYS A 482 0.96 -42.01 35.82
N TYR A 483 0.20 -42.27 34.76
CA TYR A 483 -0.81 -43.35 34.77
C TYR A 483 -0.34 -44.68 34.20
N LEU A 484 0.90 -44.77 33.71
CA LEU A 484 1.43 -46.00 33.13
C LEU A 484 2.84 -46.26 33.64
N ASP A 485 3.06 -47.44 34.23
CA ASP A 485 4.38 -48.06 34.49
C ASP A 485 5.11 -48.43 33.18
N ALA A 486 4.93 -47.61 32.14
CA ALA A 486 5.75 -47.65 30.94
C ALA A 486 7.12 -47.06 31.28
N SER A 487 8.19 -47.71 30.85
CA SER A 487 9.53 -47.12 30.84
C SER A 487 9.77 -46.58 29.42
N PRO A 488 9.69 -45.26 29.19
CA PRO A 488 9.60 -44.14 30.14
C PRO A 488 8.16 -43.71 30.53
N PRO A 489 7.96 -43.06 31.70
CA PRO A 489 6.63 -42.80 32.29
C PRO A 489 5.82 -41.77 31.50
N ILE A 490 4.60 -42.12 31.10
CA ILE A 490 3.70 -41.24 30.33
C ILE A 490 2.86 -40.40 31.30
N SER A 491 2.87 -39.07 31.12
CA SER A 491 2.02 -38.14 31.86
C SER A 491 0.76 -37.83 31.04
N VAL A 492 -0.42 -38.00 31.63
CA VAL A 492 -1.70 -37.60 31.01
C VAL A 492 -2.36 -36.55 31.90
N GLY A 493 -2.85 -35.47 31.30
CA GLY A 493 -3.58 -34.40 31.98
C GLY A 493 -4.82 -33.96 31.20
N ILE A 494 -5.92 -33.75 31.91
CA ILE A 494 -7.17 -33.17 31.40
C ILE A 494 -7.40 -31.84 32.14
N LYS A 495 -7.75 -30.79 31.41
CA LYS A 495 -7.96 -29.45 31.94
C LYS A 495 -9.21 -28.81 31.32
N PRO A 496 -10.38 -28.87 31.99
CA PRO A 496 -11.44 -27.90 31.77
C PRO A 496 -11.00 -26.48 32.19
N ASN A 497 -11.35 -25.48 31.40
CA ASN A 497 -11.07 -24.07 31.67
C ASN A 497 -12.25 -23.17 31.28
N VAL A 498 -12.54 -22.19 32.13
CA VAL A 498 -13.49 -21.10 31.90
C VAL A 498 -12.72 -19.79 32.05
N GLY A 499 -12.73 -18.93 31.03
CA GLY A 499 -12.04 -17.64 31.08
C GLY A 499 -12.96 -16.51 30.66
N ILE A 500 -13.09 -15.46 31.47
CA ILE A 500 -13.77 -14.22 31.09
C ILE A 500 -12.71 -13.16 30.90
N THR A 501 -12.66 -12.50 29.74
CA THR A 501 -11.68 -11.45 29.46
C THR A 501 -12.35 -10.25 28.80
N ARG A 502 -11.93 -9.05 29.19
CA ARG A 502 -12.27 -7.78 28.54
C ARG A 502 -11.01 -7.17 27.96
N THR A 503 -11.00 -6.87 26.68
CA THR A 503 -9.88 -6.30 25.93
C THR A 503 -10.29 -4.97 25.32
N TYR A 504 -9.47 -3.95 25.53
CA TYR A 504 -9.50 -2.68 24.80
C TYR A 504 -8.39 -2.70 23.76
N LEU A 505 -8.73 -2.40 22.52
CA LEU A 505 -7.81 -2.36 21.39
C LEU A 505 -7.90 -0.99 20.71
N HIS A 506 -6.75 -0.39 20.43
CA HIS A 506 -6.64 0.86 19.68
C HIS A 506 -5.61 0.68 18.57
N VAL A 507 -6.04 0.86 17.33
CA VAL A 507 -5.22 0.72 16.13
C VAL A 507 -5.09 2.09 15.49
N LYS A 508 -3.88 2.64 15.56
CA LYS A 508 -3.56 3.98 15.08
C LYS A 508 -2.69 3.90 13.82
N PRO A 509 -3.11 4.51 12.70
CA PRO A 509 -2.25 4.64 11.53
C PRO A 509 -1.10 5.60 11.86
N VAL A 510 0.13 5.22 11.49
CA VAL A 510 1.33 6.05 11.69
C VAL A 510 2.07 6.19 10.37
N ALA A 511 2.57 7.40 10.09
CA ALA A 511 3.27 7.67 8.83
C ALA A 511 4.62 6.94 8.75
N SER A 512 5.21 6.60 9.89
CA SER A 512 6.49 5.88 9.95
C SER A 512 6.68 5.12 11.25
N MET A 513 7.60 4.15 11.23
CA MET A 513 8.07 3.43 12.42
C MET A 513 8.61 4.39 13.49
N LYS A 514 9.31 5.45 13.08
CA LYS A 514 9.86 6.48 13.99
C LYS A 514 8.77 7.22 14.76
N GLN A 515 7.66 7.56 14.10
CA GLN A 515 6.50 8.18 14.76
C GLN A 515 5.85 7.21 15.75
N ALA A 516 5.72 5.93 15.36
CA ALA A 516 5.24 4.86 16.23
C ALA A 516 6.09 4.76 17.51
N LEU A 517 7.42 4.76 17.35
CA LEU A 517 8.42 4.65 18.42
C LEU A 517 8.49 5.87 19.34
N LYS A 518 8.22 7.07 18.81
CA LYS A 518 8.17 8.32 19.59
C LYS A 518 6.89 8.47 20.41
N THR A 519 5.86 7.68 20.12
CA THR A 519 4.59 7.75 20.84
C THR A 519 4.80 7.30 22.30
N PRO A 520 4.57 8.15 23.31
CA PRO A 520 4.82 7.80 24.70
C PRO A 520 4.02 6.56 25.14
N TRP A 521 4.60 5.70 25.99
CA TRP A 521 3.88 4.57 26.59
C TRP A 521 2.75 5.01 27.53
N LYS A 522 2.82 6.25 28.06
CA LYS A 522 1.71 6.88 28.78
C LYS A 522 0.44 6.98 27.91
N GLU A 523 0.58 6.95 26.59
CA GLU A 523 -0.55 6.92 25.66
C GLU A 523 -1.19 5.54 25.46
N LEU A 524 -0.59 4.42 25.94
CA LEU A 524 -1.30 3.12 26.04
C LEU A 524 -2.52 3.21 26.96
N ALA A 525 -2.60 4.26 27.76
CA ALA A 525 -3.69 4.51 28.68
C ALA A 525 -4.95 5.01 27.92
N VAL A 526 -5.46 4.14 27.04
CA VAL A 526 -6.74 4.28 26.34
C VAL A 526 -7.87 4.50 27.36
N ILE A 527 -7.77 3.87 28.54
CA ILE A 527 -8.74 3.99 29.63
C ILE A 527 -8.80 5.42 30.22
N PRO A 528 -7.68 6.09 30.59
CA PRO A 528 -7.68 7.51 30.95
C PRO A 528 -8.16 8.46 29.85
N LYS A 529 -7.84 8.23 28.57
CA LYS A 529 -8.41 9.06 27.47
C LYS A 529 -9.92 8.90 27.39
N MET A 530 -10.44 7.68 27.45
CA MET A 530 -11.90 7.40 27.48
C MET A 530 -12.58 7.94 28.74
N ARG A 531 -11.93 7.85 29.92
CA ARG A 531 -12.45 8.41 31.18
C ARG A 531 -12.40 9.94 31.20
N ALA A 532 -11.35 10.55 30.63
CA ALA A 532 -11.26 12.00 30.49
C ALA A 532 -12.33 12.52 29.52
N LEU A 533 -12.59 11.79 28.45
CA LEU A 533 -13.68 12.07 27.52
C LEU A 533 -15.05 11.92 28.19
N GLY A 534 -15.27 10.81 28.90
CA GLY A 534 -16.51 10.58 29.66
C GLY A 534 -16.75 11.60 30.77
N LYS A 535 -15.68 12.22 31.32
CA LYS A 535 -15.76 13.32 32.28
C LYS A 535 -16.06 14.67 31.62
N LEU A 536 -15.48 14.95 30.44
CA LEU A 536 -15.83 16.13 29.64
C LEU A 536 -17.30 16.10 29.18
N LEU A 537 -17.85 14.90 29.00
CA LEU A 537 -19.26 14.65 28.66
C LEU A 537 -20.19 14.60 29.89
N ASP A 538 -19.65 14.75 31.11
CA ASP A 538 -20.41 14.89 32.38
C ASP A 538 -20.57 16.38 32.77
N ALA A 539 -20.01 17.29 31.97
CA ALA A 539 -20.12 18.72 32.19
C ALA A 539 -21.56 19.18 31.89
N LYS A 540 -22.11 20.06 32.74
CA LYS A 540 -23.55 20.40 32.77
C LYS A 540 -23.91 21.36 31.61
N GLY A 541 -23.93 20.86 30.37
CA GLY A 541 -24.35 21.64 29.21
C GLY A 541 -24.22 20.91 27.87
N ALA A 542 -25.15 21.17 26.94
CA ALA A 542 -25.12 20.63 25.58
C ALA A 542 -23.89 21.12 24.78
N GLU A 543 -23.43 22.35 25.01
CA GLU A 543 -22.25 22.91 24.35
C GLU A 543 -20.93 22.26 24.82
N GLU A 544 -20.75 22.04 26.12
CA GLU A 544 -19.53 21.39 26.64
C GLU A 544 -19.44 19.93 26.18
N SER A 545 -20.59 19.25 26.16
CA SER A 545 -20.69 17.88 25.63
C SER A 545 -20.40 17.83 24.13
N ARG A 546 -20.89 18.82 23.37
CA ARG A 546 -20.59 18.97 21.95
C ARG A 546 -19.09 19.22 21.72
N ALA A 547 -18.48 20.17 22.44
CA ALA A 547 -17.05 20.46 22.31
C ALA A 547 -16.18 19.23 22.62
N GLY A 548 -16.54 18.46 23.65
CA GLY A 548 -15.87 17.19 23.98
C GLY A 548 -16.01 16.11 22.91
N LEU A 549 -17.19 15.98 22.29
CA LEU A 549 -17.42 15.03 21.18
C LEU A 549 -16.77 15.47 19.87
N THR A 550 -16.77 16.76 19.56
CA THR A 550 -16.05 17.31 18.40
C THR A 550 -14.55 17.06 18.55
N ALA A 551 -13.97 17.37 19.71
CA ALA A 551 -12.56 17.07 20.00
C ALA A 551 -12.24 15.57 19.91
N PHE A 552 -13.17 14.70 20.32
CA PHE A 552 -13.04 13.26 20.16
C PHE A 552 -12.98 12.86 18.69
N PHE A 553 -13.94 13.28 17.88
CA PHE A 553 -14.00 12.92 16.46
C PHE A 553 -12.82 13.49 15.67
N ASP A 554 -12.38 14.70 16.00
CA ASP A 554 -11.20 15.33 15.41
C ASP A 554 -9.90 14.62 15.79
N SER A 555 -9.85 13.94 16.96
CA SER A 555 -8.67 13.21 17.40
C SER A 555 -8.41 11.90 16.64
N PHE A 556 -9.41 11.33 15.96
CA PHE A 556 -9.25 10.10 15.17
C PHE A 556 -8.68 10.41 13.79
N LEU A 557 -7.57 9.80 13.40
CA LEU A 557 -7.11 9.86 12.02
C LEU A 557 -8.01 9.00 11.10
N PRO A 558 -8.13 9.31 9.81
CA PRO A 558 -8.79 8.41 8.85
C PRO A 558 -8.18 7.00 8.91
N GLY A 559 -9.02 5.98 9.10
CA GLY A 559 -8.58 4.59 9.28
C GLY A 559 -8.12 4.22 10.70
N GLU A 560 -8.25 5.11 11.68
CA GLU A 560 -8.04 4.82 13.10
C GLU A 560 -9.23 4.07 13.69
N ASN A 561 -8.96 2.98 14.42
CA ASN A 561 -9.97 2.05 14.89
C ASN A 561 -9.83 1.79 16.39
N PHE A 562 -10.96 1.72 17.07
CA PHE A 562 -11.05 1.37 18.48
C PHE A 562 -12.04 0.21 18.68
N ALA A 563 -11.68 -0.76 19.51
CA ALA A 563 -12.55 -1.89 19.81
C ALA A 563 -12.55 -2.25 21.31
N ILE A 564 -13.74 -2.59 21.81
CA ILE A 564 -13.96 -3.20 23.12
C ILE A 564 -14.44 -4.62 22.86
N VAL A 565 -13.73 -5.60 23.43
CA VAL A 565 -13.98 -7.03 23.20
C VAL A 565 -14.16 -7.72 24.54
N ASP A 566 -15.34 -8.24 24.78
CA ASP A 566 -15.66 -9.11 25.91
C ASP A 566 -15.71 -10.55 25.42
N SER A 567 -14.95 -11.44 26.02
CA SER A 567 -14.91 -12.85 25.64
C SER A 567 -15.09 -13.79 26.84
N LEU A 568 -15.88 -14.84 26.63
CA LEU A 568 -16.03 -16.00 27.50
C LEU A 568 -15.45 -17.21 26.75
N ASN A 569 -14.36 -17.75 27.25
CA ASN A 569 -13.69 -18.95 26.77
C ASN A 569 -14.13 -20.14 27.63
N LEU A 570 -14.54 -21.23 26.99
CA LEU A 570 -14.91 -22.50 27.61
C LEU A 570 -14.12 -23.59 26.89
N GLY A 571 -13.10 -24.13 27.55
CA GLY A 571 -12.21 -25.11 26.96
C GLY A 571 -12.22 -26.43 27.72
N LEU A 572 -11.97 -27.52 26.99
CA LEU A 572 -11.56 -28.80 27.54
C LEU A 572 -10.35 -29.28 26.74
N SER A 573 -9.21 -29.40 27.40
CA SER A 573 -7.99 -29.92 26.79
C SER A 573 -7.52 -31.20 27.47
N ALA A 574 -6.96 -32.11 26.69
CA ALA A 574 -6.29 -33.32 27.14
C ALA A 574 -4.88 -33.36 26.52
N LYS A 575 -3.86 -33.64 27.33
CA LYS A 575 -2.46 -33.73 26.88
C LYS A 575 -1.82 -34.99 27.44
N ALA A 576 -1.16 -35.74 26.57
CA ALA A 576 -0.31 -36.87 26.92
C ALA A 576 1.13 -36.56 26.49
N THR A 577 2.10 -36.68 27.40
CA THR A 577 3.53 -36.47 27.09
C THR A 577 4.35 -37.65 27.57
N ALA A 578 5.14 -38.23 26.68
CA ALA A 578 6.10 -39.31 26.99
C ALA A 578 7.54 -38.75 26.92
N PRO A 579 8.30 -38.71 28.04
CA PRO A 579 9.69 -38.27 28.03
C PRO A 579 10.58 -39.28 27.29
N LEU A 580 11.64 -38.83 26.63
CA LEU A 580 12.63 -39.69 25.98
C LEU A 580 13.74 -40.01 26.99
N GLY A 581 13.82 -41.27 27.44
CA GLY A 581 14.74 -41.69 28.52
C GLY A 581 16.20 -41.26 28.29
N GLY A 582 16.79 -40.57 29.26
CA GLY A 582 18.20 -40.15 29.28
C GLY A 582 18.53 -38.82 28.60
N VAL A 583 17.56 -38.13 27.97
CA VAL A 583 17.74 -36.81 27.35
C VAL A 583 16.60 -35.87 27.79
N THR A 584 16.87 -34.57 27.93
CA THR A 584 15.82 -33.54 28.09
C THR A 584 14.99 -33.46 26.80
N GLY A 585 13.92 -34.25 26.71
CA GLY A 585 13.03 -34.31 25.54
C GLY A 585 11.80 -35.20 25.76
N GLY A 586 10.80 -35.09 24.90
CA GLY A 586 9.57 -35.89 24.95
C GLY A 586 8.72 -35.81 23.67
N VAL A 587 7.80 -36.76 23.53
CA VAL A 587 6.75 -36.76 22.51
C VAL A 587 5.44 -36.31 23.17
N GLY A 588 4.85 -35.24 22.66
CA GLY A 588 3.57 -34.71 23.13
C GLY A 588 2.46 -34.99 22.14
N LEU A 589 1.31 -35.49 22.62
CA LEU A 589 0.04 -35.52 21.91
C LEU A 589 -0.95 -34.68 22.72
N SER A 590 -1.58 -33.69 22.11
CA SER A 590 -2.68 -32.95 22.73
C SER A 590 -3.92 -32.97 21.85
N GLY A 591 -5.07 -32.97 22.50
CA GLY A 591 -6.37 -32.80 21.88
C GLY A 591 -7.18 -31.81 22.72
N GLY A 592 -7.91 -30.90 22.10
CA GLY A 592 -8.73 -29.94 22.83
C GLY A 592 -9.94 -29.48 22.04
N VAL A 593 -11.00 -29.09 22.76
CA VAL A 593 -12.13 -28.35 22.21
C VAL A 593 -12.20 -27.03 22.96
N ASP A 594 -12.16 -25.92 22.24
CA ASP A 594 -12.30 -24.58 22.80
C ASP A 594 -13.51 -23.89 22.20
N GLY A 595 -14.43 -23.46 23.06
CA GLY A 595 -15.55 -22.60 22.73
C GLY A 595 -15.27 -21.16 23.15
N LEU A 596 -15.57 -20.21 22.27
CA LEU A 596 -15.43 -18.78 22.51
C LEU A 596 -16.78 -18.11 22.22
N VAL A 597 -17.33 -17.43 23.23
CA VAL A 597 -18.43 -16.48 23.03
C VAL A 597 -17.87 -15.09 23.23
N MET A 598 -17.96 -14.26 22.19
CA MET A 598 -17.41 -12.91 22.20
C MET A 598 -18.48 -11.88 21.86
N ARG A 599 -18.50 -10.78 22.61
CA ARG A 599 -19.22 -9.56 22.26
C ARG A 599 -18.20 -8.47 21.96
N ARG A 600 -18.34 -7.82 20.81
CA ARG A 600 -17.42 -6.77 20.37
C ARG A 600 -18.17 -5.52 19.94
N THR A 601 -17.67 -4.37 20.40
CA THR A 601 -18.07 -3.04 19.92
C THR A 601 -16.85 -2.42 19.24
N MET A 602 -16.97 -2.05 17.98
CA MET A 602 -15.91 -1.39 17.22
C MET A 602 -16.38 -0.02 16.74
N ILE A 603 -15.50 0.98 16.83
CA ILE A 603 -15.68 2.33 16.31
C ILE A 603 -14.54 2.60 15.33
N GLN A 604 -14.87 2.94 14.10
CA GLN A 604 -13.92 3.19 13.02
C GLN A 604 -14.23 4.52 12.34
N ARG A 605 -13.20 5.35 12.11
CA ARG A 605 -13.33 6.54 11.24
C ARG A 605 -13.06 6.13 9.79
N LEU A 606 -14.07 6.29 8.93
CA LEU A 606 -14.00 6.03 7.49
C LEU A 606 -13.22 7.15 6.78
N GLN A 607 -12.78 6.88 5.55
CA GLN A 607 -11.97 7.84 4.76
C GLN A 607 -12.75 9.11 4.38
N ASP A 608 -14.07 9.02 4.23
CA ASP A 608 -14.95 10.16 3.97
C ASP A 608 -15.29 10.97 5.22
N GLY A 609 -14.71 10.62 6.38
CA GLY A 609 -14.92 11.30 7.65
C GLY A 609 -16.09 10.77 8.49
N ARG A 610 -16.93 9.87 7.96
CA ARG A 610 -18.02 9.24 8.72
C ARG A 610 -17.49 8.23 9.74
N PHE A 611 -18.30 7.89 10.73
CA PHE A 611 -17.98 6.87 11.73
C PHE A 611 -18.83 5.62 11.52
N GLN A 612 -18.16 4.46 11.51
CA GLN A 612 -18.80 3.16 11.52
C GLN A 612 -18.75 2.58 12.93
N ILE A 613 -19.90 2.17 13.46
CA ILE A 613 -20.03 1.47 14.74
C ILE A 613 -20.52 0.05 14.46
N SER A 614 -19.71 -0.94 14.80
CA SER A 614 -20.04 -2.35 14.61
C SER A 614 -20.31 -3.02 15.96
N LEU A 615 -21.49 -3.61 16.13
CA LEU A 615 -21.87 -4.41 17.30
C LEU A 615 -21.94 -5.88 16.91
N GLN A 616 -21.04 -6.69 17.44
CA GLN A 616 -20.86 -8.08 17.04
C GLN A 616 -21.08 -9.02 18.22
N ASN A 617 -21.81 -10.10 17.97
CA ASN A 617 -21.88 -11.26 18.84
C ASN A 617 -21.36 -12.47 18.07
N VAL A 618 -20.28 -13.05 18.56
CA VAL A 618 -19.55 -14.15 17.93
C VAL A 618 -19.62 -15.37 18.82
N LYS A 619 -19.84 -16.53 18.20
CA LYS A 619 -19.68 -17.84 18.80
C LYS A 619 -18.71 -18.60 17.94
N LYS A 620 -17.63 -19.10 18.53
CA LYS A 620 -16.61 -19.88 17.84
C LYS A 620 -16.38 -21.17 18.62
N ALA A 621 -16.12 -22.24 17.89
CA ALA A 621 -15.69 -23.52 18.43
C ALA A 621 -14.52 -24.01 17.59
N ASP A 622 -13.43 -24.38 18.26
CA ASP A 622 -12.22 -24.91 17.66
C ASP A 622 -11.98 -26.30 18.22
N PHE A 623 -11.60 -27.25 17.37
CA PHE A 623 -11.11 -28.55 17.80
C PHE A 623 -9.66 -28.68 17.34
N GLU A 624 -8.75 -28.91 18.27
CA GLU A 624 -7.33 -29.00 17.98
C GLU A 624 -6.80 -30.40 18.28
N VAL A 625 -5.99 -30.93 17.38
CA VAL A 625 -5.11 -32.07 17.64
C VAL A 625 -3.68 -31.67 17.30
N SER A 626 -2.76 -31.82 18.25
CA SER A 626 -1.34 -31.51 18.04
C SER A 626 -0.43 -32.68 18.42
N LEU A 627 0.65 -32.84 17.67
CA LEU A 627 1.73 -33.78 17.90
C LEU A 627 3.05 -33.00 17.90
N SER A 628 3.83 -33.10 18.96
CA SER A 628 5.17 -32.48 19.05
C SER A 628 6.24 -33.51 19.40
N PHE A 629 7.43 -33.30 18.84
CA PHE A 629 8.66 -33.98 19.23
C PHE A 629 9.65 -32.92 19.71
N ASP A 630 9.81 -32.88 21.02
CA ASP A 630 10.59 -31.87 21.71
C ASP A 630 11.87 -32.52 22.27
N MET A 631 13.02 -31.90 22.05
CA MET A 631 14.28 -32.22 22.76
C MET A 631 14.66 -31.00 23.60
N ILE A 632 15.95 -30.65 23.68
CA ILE A 632 16.40 -29.31 24.10
C ILE A 632 15.76 -28.22 23.21
N LEU A 633 15.47 -28.55 21.95
CA LEU A 633 14.80 -27.69 20.98
C LEU A 633 13.57 -28.41 20.44
N GLN A 634 12.53 -27.67 20.06
CA GLN A 634 11.40 -28.25 19.34
C GLN A 634 11.84 -28.65 17.93
N VAL A 635 11.85 -29.96 17.64
CA VAL A 635 12.36 -30.47 16.35
C VAL A 635 11.24 -30.52 15.33
N ILE A 636 10.09 -31.08 15.71
CA ILE A 636 8.93 -31.25 14.82
C ILE A 636 7.66 -30.95 15.62
N ALA A 637 6.73 -30.22 15.01
CA ALA A 637 5.37 -30.12 15.50
C ALA A 637 4.38 -30.21 14.34
N ALA A 638 3.24 -30.83 14.55
CA ALA A 638 2.13 -30.88 13.61
C ALA A 638 0.84 -30.62 14.36
N GLN A 639 -0.03 -29.78 13.82
CA GLN A 639 -1.28 -29.35 14.42
C GLN A 639 -2.37 -29.34 13.35
N SER A 640 -3.56 -29.80 13.72
CA SER A 640 -4.76 -29.72 12.92
C SER A 640 -5.84 -29.04 13.75
N SER A 641 -6.39 -27.94 13.24
CA SER A 641 -7.40 -27.14 13.93
C SER A 641 -8.60 -26.83 13.02
N PRO A 642 -9.58 -27.76 12.89
CA PRO A 642 -10.90 -27.41 12.39
C PRO A 642 -11.61 -26.41 13.33
N SER A 643 -12.29 -25.45 12.71
CA SER A 643 -12.99 -24.36 13.39
C SER A 643 -14.38 -24.12 12.78
N TRP A 644 -15.29 -23.66 13.64
CA TRP A 644 -16.62 -23.23 13.27
C TRP A 644 -16.90 -21.91 13.98
N ALA A 645 -17.33 -20.90 13.24
CA ALA A 645 -17.70 -19.62 13.81
C ALA A 645 -19.03 -19.12 13.25
N GLU A 646 -19.87 -18.57 14.12
CA GLU A 646 -21.03 -17.80 13.74
C GLU A 646 -20.92 -16.40 14.33
N ALA A 647 -21.25 -15.38 13.54
CA ALA A 647 -21.34 -14.02 14.05
C ALA A 647 -22.62 -13.35 13.60
N LYS A 648 -23.19 -12.54 14.48
CA LYS A 648 -24.24 -11.58 14.14
C LYS A 648 -23.68 -10.19 14.36
N ALA A 649 -23.60 -9.39 13.30
CA ALA A 649 -23.15 -8.01 13.38
C ALA A 649 -24.30 -7.05 13.08
N ARG A 650 -24.33 -5.92 13.80
CA ARG A 650 -25.20 -4.78 13.53
C ARG A 650 -24.31 -3.57 13.29
N ILE A 651 -24.42 -2.99 12.11
CA ILE A 651 -23.52 -1.93 11.65
C ILE A 651 -24.30 -0.64 11.48
N PHE A 652 -23.81 0.41 12.13
CA PHE A 652 -24.36 1.75 12.07
C PHE A 652 -23.32 2.66 11.44
N VAL A 653 -23.72 3.41 10.41
CA VAL A 653 -22.87 4.44 9.79
C VAL A 653 -23.45 5.79 10.17
N VAL A 654 -22.62 6.64 10.75
CA VAL A 654 -23.03 7.90 11.38
C VAL A 654 -22.16 9.04 10.87
N ASP A 655 -22.79 10.15 10.52
CA ASP A 655 -22.13 11.32 9.98
C ASP A 655 -21.90 12.37 11.09
N PRO A 656 -20.63 12.72 11.42
CA PRO A 656 -20.33 13.69 12.47
C PRO A 656 -20.44 15.16 12.02
N THR A 657 -20.72 15.45 10.74
CA THR A 657 -20.73 16.82 10.19
C THR A 657 -21.67 17.78 10.93
N ALA A 658 -22.77 17.26 11.49
CA ALA A 658 -23.69 18.04 12.33
C ALA A 658 -23.05 18.61 13.62
N LEU A 659 -21.91 18.07 14.06
CA LEU A 659 -21.17 18.54 15.25
C LEU A 659 -19.96 19.42 14.94
N THR A 660 -19.35 19.25 13.76
CA THR A 660 -18.06 19.87 13.39
C THR A 660 -18.23 21.22 12.68
N LEU A 661 -19.40 21.52 12.13
CA LEU A 661 -19.69 22.83 11.54
C LEU A 661 -19.90 23.87 12.64
N SER A 662 -19.01 24.87 12.71
CA SER A 662 -19.05 25.98 13.66
C SER A 662 -20.34 26.81 13.59
N ASP A 663 -21.03 26.78 12.45
CA ASP A 663 -22.21 27.61 12.17
C ASP A 663 -23.54 26.90 12.51
N VAL A 664 -23.50 25.62 12.90
CA VAL A 664 -24.69 24.83 13.23
C VAL A 664 -24.93 24.88 14.74
N PRO A 665 -26.10 25.33 15.24
CA PRO A 665 -26.42 25.37 16.67
C PRO A 665 -26.28 24.01 17.39
N ALA A 666 -25.86 24.02 18.66
CA ALA A 666 -25.62 22.83 19.50
C ALA A 666 -26.88 22.00 19.80
N ASP A 667 -28.05 22.58 19.59
CA ASP A 667 -29.38 22.04 19.86
C ASP A 667 -30.08 21.47 18.61
N THR A 668 -29.38 21.36 17.48
CA THR A 668 -29.95 20.68 16.31
C THR A 668 -30.36 19.24 16.65
N PRO A 669 -31.55 18.77 16.20
CA PRO A 669 -32.03 17.43 16.48
C PRO A 669 -31.01 16.33 16.14
N GLU A 670 -30.25 16.49 15.06
CA GLU A 670 -29.22 15.57 14.60
C GLU A 670 -28.01 15.52 15.54
N ALA A 671 -27.52 16.68 15.99
CA ALA A 671 -26.43 16.76 16.96
C ALA A 671 -26.84 16.12 18.30
N LEU A 672 -28.04 16.44 18.80
CA LEU A 672 -28.60 15.85 20.03
C LEU A 672 -28.74 14.33 19.90
N LYS A 673 -29.25 13.85 18.76
CA LYS A 673 -29.41 12.42 18.45
C LYS A 673 -28.07 11.69 18.42
N LEU A 674 -27.04 12.32 17.87
CA LEU A 674 -25.67 11.81 17.84
C LEU A 674 -25.05 11.74 19.23
N MET A 675 -25.17 12.81 20.02
CA MET A 675 -24.68 12.88 21.40
C MET A 675 -25.36 11.81 22.28
N GLN A 676 -26.69 11.69 22.20
CA GLN A 676 -27.45 10.68 22.93
C GLN A 676 -27.03 9.24 22.55
N ALA A 677 -26.63 9.01 21.31
CA ALA A 677 -26.19 7.69 20.85
C ALA A 677 -24.76 7.34 21.32
N PHE A 678 -23.80 8.28 21.26
CA PHE A 678 -22.38 7.98 21.53
C PHE A 678 -22.00 8.01 23.02
N VAL A 679 -22.58 8.92 23.81
CA VAL A 679 -22.22 9.06 25.24
C VAL A 679 -22.40 7.75 26.02
N PRO A 680 -23.51 7.01 25.88
CA PRO A 680 -23.69 5.73 26.59
C PRO A 680 -22.72 4.63 26.13
N ILE A 681 -22.36 4.61 24.84
CA ILE A 681 -21.39 3.67 24.27
C ILE A 681 -20.01 3.90 24.88
N LEU A 682 -19.54 5.15 24.92
CA LEU A 682 -18.21 5.47 25.43
C LEU A 682 -18.11 5.29 26.95
N ARG A 683 -19.19 5.53 27.70
CA ARG A 683 -19.20 5.40 29.17
C ARG A 683 -19.39 3.97 29.66
N LYS A 684 -20.38 3.27 29.11
CA LYS A 684 -20.88 2.00 29.65
C LYS A 684 -20.91 0.87 28.62
N ASN A 685 -20.47 1.13 27.38
CA ASN A 685 -20.69 0.24 26.24
C ASN A 685 -22.19 -0.11 26.06
N ASP A 686 -23.07 0.86 26.35
CA ASP A 686 -24.52 0.74 26.20
C ASP A 686 -24.95 1.24 24.82
N THR A 687 -25.57 0.36 24.04
CA THR A 687 -25.93 0.59 22.63
C THR A 687 -27.40 0.90 22.42
N THR A 688 -28.18 0.95 23.50
CA THR A 688 -29.65 1.14 23.45
C THR A 688 -30.04 2.43 22.75
N ALA A 689 -29.35 3.54 23.06
CA ALA A 689 -29.63 4.84 22.45
C ALA A 689 -29.25 4.89 20.96
N LEU A 690 -28.16 4.22 20.57
CA LEU A 690 -27.76 4.09 19.16
C LEU A 690 -28.81 3.30 18.38
N GLU A 691 -29.26 2.17 18.91
CA GLU A 691 -30.26 1.30 18.27
C GLU A 691 -31.64 1.93 18.15
N LYS A 692 -32.01 2.83 19.07
CA LYS A 692 -33.26 3.59 19.00
C LYS A 692 -33.20 4.67 17.91
N ASN A 693 -32.03 5.26 17.71
CA ASN A 693 -31.86 6.44 16.87
C ASN A 693 -31.45 6.09 15.43
N TYR A 694 -30.76 4.97 15.20
CA TYR A 694 -30.20 4.61 13.91
C TYR A 694 -30.60 3.18 13.50
N VAL A 695 -30.87 2.99 12.21
CA VAL A 695 -31.25 1.68 11.65
C VAL A 695 -29.99 0.95 11.17
N PRO A 696 -29.64 -0.23 11.73
CA PRO A 696 -28.43 -0.92 11.36
C PRO A 696 -28.60 -1.80 10.11
N PHE A 697 -27.50 -2.05 9.41
CA PHE A 697 -27.36 -3.26 8.61
C PHE A 697 -27.24 -4.47 9.54
N LYS A 698 -27.94 -5.56 9.23
CA LYS A 698 -27.83 -6.81 9.98
C LYS A 698 -27.07 -7.83 9.15
N LEU A 699 -25.88 -8.21 9.62
CA LEU A 699 -25.05 -9.23 9.00
C LEU A 699 -25.08 -10.52 9.83
N LYS A 700 -25.14 -11.66 9.15
CA LYS A 700 -24.95 -12.98 9.75
C LYS A 700 -23.83 -13.70 9.02
N HIS A 701 -22.73 -13.93 9.72
CA HIS A 701 -21.58 -14.67 9.25
C HIS A 701 -21.67 -16.11 9.74
N GLN A 702 -21.35 -17.05 8.86
CA GLN A 702 -21.10 -18.45 9.18
C GLN A 702 -19.81 -18.85 8.51
N LEU A 703 -18.83 -19.29 9.31
CA LEU A 703 -17.50 -19.65 8.86
C LEU A 703 -17.19 -21.08 9.27
N HIS A 704 -16.68 -21.86 8.32
CA HIS A 704 -16.11 -23.17 8.57
C HIS A 704 -14.67 -23.16 8.09
N GLY A 705 -13.73 -23.38 9.01
CA GLY A 705 -12.31 -23.33 8.74
C GLY A 705 -11.63 -24.65 9.06
N ARG A 706 -10.50 -24.91 8.42
CA ARG A 706 -9.59 -25.99 8.78
C ARG A 706 -8.16 -25.58 8.54
N GLU A 707 -7.38 -25.57 9.60
CA GLU A 707 -5.95 -25.27 9.53
C GLU A 707 -5.11 -26.53 9.79
N HIS A 708 -4.05 -26.69 9.00
CA HIS A 708 -3.00 -27.65 9.21
C HIS A 708 -1.68 -26.92 9.30
N THR A 709 -1.05 -26.96 10.47
CA THR A 709 0.27 -26.38 10.69
C THR A 709 1.27 -27.50 10.90
N ALA A 710 2.39 -27.44 10.17
CA ALA A 710 3.55 -28.29 10.41
C ALA A 710 4.78 -27.39 10.65
N LYS A 711 5.60 -27.75 11.62
CA LYS A 711 6.84 -27.07 11.97
C LYS A 711 7.97 -28.09 12.01
N VAL A 712 9.13 -27.74 11.48
CA VAL A 712 10.39 -28.46 11.67
C VAL A 712 11.44 -27.43 12.01
N LEU A 713 11.97 -27.40 13.24
CA LEU A 713 12.88 -26.36 13.71
C LEU A 713 12.31 -24.95 13.37
N PRO A 714 13.01 -23.97 12.73
CA PRO A 714 12.37 -22.69 12.41
C PRO A 714 11.50 -22.75 11.15
N TRP A 715 11.41 -23.86 10.41
CA TRP A 715 10.57 -23.94 9.22
C TRP A 715 9.11 -24.21 9.58
N LYS A 716 8.19 -23.41 9.04
CA LYS A 716 6.74 -23.52 9.26
C LYS A 716 6.02 -23.66 7.92
N TRP A 717 5.07 -24.60 7.85
CA TRP A 717 4.14 -24.82 6.76
C TRP A 717 2.73 -24.70 7.32
N VAL A 718 1.85 -23.98 6.63
CA VAL A 718 0.45 -23.82 7.02
C VAL A 718 -0.41 -24.05 5.79
N ASP A 719 -1.38 -24.94 5.88
CA ASP A 719 -2.44 -25.11 4.90
C ASP A 719 -3.76 -24.76 5.57
N TYR A 720 -4.48 -23.80 5.01
CA TYR A 720 -5.70 -23.26 5.57
C TYR A 720 -6.82 -23.28 4.53
N HIS A 721 -7.95 -23.83 4.91
CA HIS A 721 -9.18 -23.82 4.10
C HIS A 721 -10.27 -23.10 4.88
N GLU A 722 -11.01 -22.21 4.23
CA GLU A 722 -12.09 -21.44 4.84
C GLU A 722 -13.27 -21.34 3.87
N GLU A 723 -14.47 -21.66 4.37
CA GLU A 723 -15.73 -21.32 3.74
C GLU A 723 -16.45 -20.28 4.60
N HIS A 724 -16.73 -19.12 4.02
CA HIS A 724 -17.44 -18.04 4.68
C HIS A 724 -18.73 -17.71 3.95
N ARG A 725 -19.87 -17.89 4.64
CA ARG A 725 -21.18 -17.46 4.19
C ARG A 725 -21.59 -16.20 4.94
N LEU A 726 -21.95 -15.16 4.19
CA LEU A 726 -22.49 -13.91 4.71
C LEU A 726 -23.93 -13.76 4.24
N ARG A 727 -24.88 -13.66 5.17
CA ARG A 727 -26.24 -13.20 4.88
C ARG A 727 -26.39 -11.75 5.33
N VAL A 728 -26.86 -10.90 4.43
CA VAL A 728 -27.08 -9.48 4.68
C VAL A 728 -28.56 -9.16 4.58
N LEU A 729 -29.10 -8.49 5.58
CA LEU A 729 -30.41 -7.85 5.53
C LEU A 729 -30.20 -6.34 5.36
N PRO A 730 -30.90 -5.70 4.40
CA PRO A 730 -30.79 -4.26 4.18
C PRO A 730 -31.36 -3.48 5.37
N GLN A 731 -31.06 -2.17 5.41
CA GLN A 731 -31.70 -1.26 6.35
C GLN A 731 -33.19 -1.14 6.01
N GLN A 732 -34.04 -1.17 7.04
CA GLN A 732 -35.49 -1.24 6.89
C GLN A 732 -36.11 0.02 6.26
N ASP A 733 -35.46 1.17 6.40
CA ASP A 733 -35.81 2.44 5.76
C ASP A 733 -35.53 2.49 4.25
N ARG A 734 -34.67 1.60 3.74
CA ARG A 734 -34.40 1.42 2.30
C ARG A 734 -35.33 0.40 1.64
N VAL A 735 -36.17 -0.27 2.42
CA VAL A 735 -37.17 -1.23 1.94
C VAL A 735 -38.52 -0.52 1.91
N PRO A 736 -39.27 -0.59 0.81
CA PRO A 736 -40.65 -0.09 0.77
C PRO A 736 -41.46 -0.66 1.94
N SER A 737 -42.22 0.20 2.64
CA SER A 737 -42.91 -0.18 3.89
C SER A 737 -43.93 -1.31 3.74
N ASP A 738 -44.33 -1.61 2.51
CA ASP A 738 -45.25 -2.68 2.09
C ASP A 738 -44.54 -4.03 1.84
N ARG A 739 -43.21 -4.10 1.93
CA ARG A 739 -42.43 -5.32 1.64
C ARG A 739 -41.60 -5.79 2.82
N ASP A 740 -41.40 -7.11 2.91
CA ASP A 740 -40.57 -7.72 3.95
C ASP A 740 -39.08 -7.48 3.62
N PRO A 741 -38.27 -6.94 4.54
CA PRO A 741 -36.82 -6.85 4.37
C PRO A 741 -36.14 -8.20 4.02
N GLU A 742 -36.74 -9.33 4.38
CA GLU A 742 -36.28 -10.67 3.99
C GLU A 742 -36.30 -10.90 2.48
N ASP A 743 -37.21 -10.28 1.73
CA ASP A 743 -37.27 -10.39 0.27
C ASP A 743 -36.05 -9.75 -0.43
N PHE A 744 -35.33 -8.89 0.29
CA PHE A 744 -34.14 -8.18 -0.17
C PHE A 744 -32.86 -8.75 0.44
N ALA A 745 -32.94 -9.86 1.17
CA ALA A 745 -31.77 -10.49 1.78
C ALA A 745 -30.80 -10.99 0.70
N ARG A 746 -29.52 -10.65 0.84
CA ARG A 746 -28.44 -11.17 -0.03
C ARG A 746 -27.65 -12.23 0.73
N THR A 747 -27.27 -13.31 0.04
CA THR A 747 -26.36 -14.31 0.60
C THR A 747 -25.11 -14.37 -0.27
N LEU A 748 -23.97 -14.03 0.32
CA LEU A 748 -22.65 -14.08 -0.31
C LEU A 748 -21.87 -15.29 0.23
N LEU A 749 -21.05 -15.89 -0.63
CA LEU A 749 -20.17 -17.00 -0.30
C LEU A 749 -18.75 -16.65 -0.72
N SER A 750 -17.80 -16.83 0.18
CA SER A 750 -16.36 -16.79 -0.07
C SER A 750 -15.76 -18.15 0.29
N ILE A 751 -14.92 -18.69 -0.58
CA ILE A 751 -14.14 -19.90 -0.33
C ILE A 751 -12.67 -19.54 -0.54
N ARG A 752 -11.83 -19.83 0.45
CA ARG A 752 -10.41 -19.46 0.46
C ARG A 752 -9.55 -20.68 0.82
N ASP A 753 -8.56 -20.94 -0.02
CA ASP A 753 -7.48 -21.90 0.20
C ASP A 753 -6.16 -21.13 0.30
N VAL A 754 -5.46 -21.22 1.44
CA VAL A 754 -4.15 -20.60 1.64
C VAL A 754 -3.13 -21.68 1.97
N THR A 755 -2.05 -21.75 1.20
CA THR A 755 -0.85 -22.49 1.56
C THR A 755 0.26 -21.50 1.85
N LEU A 756 0.87 -21.58 3.02
CA LEU A 756 1.97 -20.74 3.47
C LEU A 756 3.18 -21.60 3.81
N ARG A 757 4.37 -21.10 3.45
CA ARG A 757 5.65 -21.70 3.83
C ARG A 757 6.63 -20.63 4.25
N GLY A 758 7.29 -20.79 5.38
CA GLY A 758 8.20 -19.77 5.88
C GLY A 758 9.22 -20.25 6.89
N VAL A 759 10.00 -19.30 7.37
CA VAL A 759 10.96 -19.48 8.46
C VAL A 759 10.54 -18.53 9.57
N ASP A 760 10.24 -19.08 10.75
CA ASP A 760 9.86 -18.39 11.97
C ASP A 760 10.98 -18.53 13.02
N PHE A 761 12.03 -17.72 12.87
CA PHE A 761 13.23 -17.83 13.69
C PHE A 761 12.97 -17.42 15.14
N LEU A 762 12.26 -16.32 15.35
CA LEU A 762 11.93 -15.84 16.69
C LEU A 762 10.96 -16.78 17.40
N GLY A 763 9.91 -17.27 16.71
CA GLY A 763 8.99 -18.25 17.27
C GLY A 763 9.71 -19.52 17.69
N PHE A 764 10.66 -20.01 16.87
CA PHE A 764 11.51 -21.15 17.21
C PHE A 764 12.43 -20.90 18.41
N LEU A 765 13.05 -19.73 18.52
CA LEU A 765 13.90 -19.40 19.66
C LEU A 765 13.09 -19.32 20.96
N ILE A 766 11.93 -18.65 20.93
CA ILE A 766 11.03 -18.54 22.07
C ILE A 766 10.53 -19.93 22.47
N SER A 767 10.10 -20.76 21.51
CA SER A 767 9.60 -22.11 21.80
C SER A 767 10.68 -23.06 22.33
N SER A 768 11.94 -22.86 21.92
CA SER A 768 13.05 -23.74 22.29
C SER A 768 13.81 -23.32 23.55
N PHE A 769 13.81 -22.03 23.89
CA PHE A 769 14.60 -21.49 24.99
C PHE A 769 13.79 -20.61 25.96
N GLY A 770 12.46 -20.67 25.93
CA GLY A 770 11.59 -19.81 26.76
C GLY A 770 11.97 -19.73 28.24
N SER A 771 12.57 -20.78 28.81
CA SER A 771 13.15 -20.78 30.16
C SER A 771 14.62 -20.32 30.24
N GLY A 772 15.46 -20.59 29.22
CA GLY A 772 16.88 -20.22 29.19
C GLY A 772 17.17 -18.77 28.76
N VAL A 773 16.21 -18.09 28.12
CA VAL A 773 16.33 -16.65 27.84
C VAL A 773 16.21 -15.82 29.12
N ALA A 774 15.45 -16.30 30.12
CA ALA A 774 15.42 -15.68 31.45
C ALA A 774 16.82 -15.68 32.12
N GLU A 775 17.62 -16.73 31.90
CA GLU A 775 19.01 -16.80 32.41
C GLU A 775 19.98 -15.84 31.68
N LEU A 776 19.67 -15.40 30.45
CA LEU A 776 20.48 -14.41 29.73
C LEU A 776 20.23 -12.98 30.22
N PHE A 777 19.15 -12.75 30.95
CA PHE A 777 18.81 -11.47 31.59
C PHE A 777 18.44 -11.70 33.07
N PRO A 778 19.36 -12.19 33.91
CA PRO A 778 19.06 -12.67 35.26
C PRO A 778 18.57 -11.57 36.22
N GLU A 779 18.76 -10.29 35.88
CA GLU A 779 18.24 -9.14 36.65
C GLU A 779 16.79 -8.78 36.29
N ALA A 780 16.25 -9.37 35.21
CA ALA A 780 14.88 -9.20 34.81
C ALA A 780 14.19 -10.56 35.03
N ASP A 781 13.32 -10.64 36.04
CA ASP A 781 12.44 -11.78 36.31
C ASP A 781 11.43 -11.93 35.13
N ILE A 782 11.92 -12.41 33.99
CA ILE A 782 11.18 -12.50 32.75
C ILE A 782 10.67 -13.93 32.59
N GLU A 783 9.44 -14.17 33.02
CA GLU A 783 8.69 -15.35 32.61
C GLU A 783 8.12 -15.13 31.19
N ILE A 784 8.77 -15.72 30.18
CA ILE A 784 8.30 -15.61 28.78
C ILE A 784 7.18 -16.64 28.58
N SER A 785 5.92 -16.18 28.61
CA SER A 785 4.80 -17.04 28.23
C SER A 785 4.83 -17.32 26.72
N PRO A 786 4.94 -18.58 26.27
CA PRO A 786 5.03 -18.94 24.86
C PRO A 786 3.74 -18.70 24.06
N ASN A 787 2.65 -18.30 24.72
CA ASN A 787 1.34 -18.16 24.08
C ASN A 787 1.15 -16.84 23.31
N GLY A 788 2.16 -15.95 23.29
CA GLY A 788 2.07 -14.61 22.69
C GLY A 788 2.67 -14.46 21.29
N SER A 789 3.41 -15.44 20.78
CA SER A 789 4.27 -15.28 19.58
C SER A 789 3.86 -16.09 18.36
N ASP A 790 2.80 -16.89 18.41
CA ASP A 790 2.38 -17.71 17.26
C ASP A 790 1.63 -16.84 16.22
N SER A 791 2.34 -15.90 15.60
CA SER A 791 1.85 -15.28 14.38
C SER A 791 1.64 -16.39 13.35
N ALA A 792 0.43 -16.47 12.79
CA ALA A 792 0.10 -17.50 11.82
C ALA A 792 1.03 -17.41 10.58
N ASN A 793 1.42 -16.18 10.19
CA ASN A 793 2.40 -15.90 9.15
C ASN A 793 3.83 -15.66 9.71
N PRO A 794 4.83 -16.49 9.39
CA PRO A 794 6.22 -16.32 9.79
C PRO A 794 6.86 -14.98 9.45
N ALA A 795 6.43 -14.28 8.39
CA ALA A 795 7.01 -12.98 8.05
C ALA A 795 6.76 -11.90 9.12
N ASN A 796 5.74 -12.08 9.95
CA ASN A 796 5.43 -11.19 11.07
C ASN A 796 6.36 -11.38 12.27
N SER A 797 7.14 -12.47 12.31
CA SER A 797 8.15 -12.68 13.34
C SER A 797 9.50 -12.11 12.90
N PHE A 798 10.31 -11.66 13.85
CA PHE A 798 11.58 -11.00 13.56
C PHE A 798 12.52 -11.89 12.72
N LEU A 799 13.10 -11.31 11.66
CA LEU A 799 13.88 -12.02 10.62
C LEU A 799 13.14 -13.14 9.90
N GLY A 800 11.85 -13.27 10.18
CA GLY A 800 10.97 -14.19 9.53
C GLY A 800 10.80 -13.84 8.05
N LYS A 801 10.44 -14.87 7.31
CA LYS A 801 10.10 -14.75 5.89
C LYS A 801 9.07 -15.81 5.56
N SER A 802 8.18 -15.49 4.65
CA SER A 802 7.16 -16.41 4.19
C SER A 802 6.92 -16.26 2.69
N HIS A 803 6.31 -17.29 2.15
CA HIS A 803 5.78 -17.34 0.82
C HIS A 803 4.42 -18.02 0.91
N SER A 804 3.37 -17.33 0.52
CA SER A 804 2.00 -17.83 0.51
C SER A 804 1.40 -17.86 -0.88
N TRP A 805 0.54 -18.84 -1.11
CA TRP A 805 -0.34 -18.95 -2.26
C TRP A 805 -1.77 -18.97 -1.74
N GLU A 806 -2.60 -18.12 -2.29
CA GLU A 806 -4.01 -18.00 -1.93
C GLU A 806 -4.84 -18.17 -3.20
N THR A 807 -5.87 -19.00 -3.13
CA THR A 807 -6.94 -19.04 -4.11
C THR A 807 -8.22 -18.68 -3.40
N ARG A 808 -8.97 -17.72 -3.94
CA ARG A 808 -10.21 -17.23 -3.36
C ARG A 808 -11.29 -17.19 -4.43
N THR A 809 -12.48 -17.66 -4.11
CA THR A 809 -13.65 -17.56 -4.99
C THR A 809 -14.78 -16.92 -4.22
N GLU A 810 -15.31 -15.83 -4.74
CA GLU A 810 -16.44 -15.12 -4.15
C GLU A 810 -17.63 -15.19 -5.10
N ALA A 811 -18.84 -15.35 -4.57
CA ALA A 811 -20.07 -15.34 -5.37
C ALA A 811 -21.28 -14.87 -4.56
N GLU A 812 -22.25 -14.25 -5.22
CA GLU A 812 -23.61 -14.13 -4.68
C GLU A 812 -24.38 -15.43 -4.94
N ILE A 813 -24.90 -16.06 -3.88
CA ILE A 813 -25.65 -17.32 -3.93
C ILE A 813 -27.12 -17.15 -3.52
N THR A 814 -27.63 -15.91 -3.54
CA THR A 814 -29.04 -15.59 -3.28
C THR A 814 -29.96 -16.40 -4.21
N ALA A 815 -31.01 -17.01 -3.64
CA ALA A 815 -31.95 -17.81 -4.41
C ALA A 815 -32.66 -16.96 -5.50
N GLY A 816 -32.78 -17.49 -6.71
CA GLY A 816 -33.42 -16.79 -7.83
C GLY A 816 -32.56 -15.71 -8.51
N ARG A 817 -31.34 -15.44 -8.02
CA ARG A 817 -30.38 -14.54 -8.67
C ARG A 817 -29.26 -15.32 -9.35
N GLU A 818 -28.75 -14.77 -10.44
CA GLU A 818 -27.57 -15.33 -11.12
C GLU A 818 -26.32 -15.10 -10.28
N ALA A 819 -25.53 -16.15 -10.10
CA ALA A 819 -24.31 -16.08 -9.30
C ALA A 819 -23.17 -15.40 -10.04
N ARG A 820 -23.05 -14.08 -9.84
CA ARG A 820 -21.85 -13.33 -10.21
C ARG A 820 -20.70 -13.83 -9.35
N SER A 821 -19.80 -14.60 -9.98
CA SER A 821 -18.63 -15.16 -9.30
C SER A 821 -17.39 -14.45 -9.78
N ILE A 822 -16.44 -14.25 -8.87
CA ILE A 822 -15.07 -13.88 -9.21
C ILE A 822 -14.11 -14.93 -8.66
N LEU A 823 -12.91 -14.95 -9.20
CA LEU A 823 -11.90 -15.88 -8.76
C LEU A 823 -10.56 -15.18 -8.73
N GLU A 824 -9.92 -15.23 -7.58
CA GLU A 824 -8.65 -14.60 -7.32
C GLU A 824 -7.61 -15.67 -7.01
N HIS A 825 -6.43 -15.50 -7.57
CA HIS A 825 -5.23 -16.25 -7.19
C HIS A 825 -4.13 -15.24 -6.85
N GLN A 826 -3.55 -15.37 -5.67
CA GLN A 826 -2.54 -14.47 -5.15
C GLN A 826 -1.31 -15.26 -4.69
N GLU A 827 -0.12 -14.77 -5.05
CA GLU A 827 1.16 -15.27 -4.57
C GLU A 827 1.90 -14.14 -3.87
N THR A 828 2.24 -14.31 -2.60
CA THR A 828 2.81 -13.26 -1.75
C THR A 828 4.12 -13.70 -1.10
N TYR A 829 5.19 -12.95 -1.34
CA TYR A 829 6.49 -13.14 -0.70
C TYR A 829 6.73 -12.03 0.33
N GLU A 830 6.93 -12.40 1.58
CA GLU A 830 7.07 -11.44 2.68
C GLU A 830 8.30 -11.72 3.54
N GLY A 831 8.79 -10.67 4.20
CA GLY A 831 9.81 -10.80 5.23
C GLY A 831 10.55 -9.51 5.53
N TRP A 832 11.56 -9.61 6.40
CA TRP A 832 12.24 -8.43 6.95
C TRP A 832 13.32 -7.84 6.04
N ARG A 833 13.99 -8.67 5.25
CA ARG A 833 15.14 -8.24 4.43
C ARG A 833 15.29 -9.07 3.16
N LEU A 834 15.37 -8.40 2.02
CA LEU A 834 15.59 -8.99 0.71
C LEU A 834 16.64 -8.22 -0.06
N SER A 835 17.70 -8.88 -0.55
CA SER A 835 18.68 -8.23 -1.41
C SER A 835 18.14 -8.04 -2.83
N LYS A 836 18.62 -7.01 -3.56
CA LYS A 836 18.29 -6.77 -4.98
C LYS A 836 18.38 -8.04 -5.86
N LYS A 837 19.43 -8.84 -5.69
CA LYS A 837 19.60 -10.13 -6.41
C LYS A 837 18.47 -11.12 -6.13
N LYS A 838 18.00 -11.23 -4.88
CA LYS A 838 16.90 -12.12 -4.52
C LYS A 838 15.55 -11.56 -4.98
N LEU A 839 15.36 -10.24 -4.92
CA LEU A 839 14.21 -9.57 -5.52
C LEU A 839 14.07 -9.93 -7.00
N PHE A 840 15.12 -9.73 -7.79
CA PHE A 840 15.08 -10.05 -9.21
C PHE A 840 14.85 -11.54 -9.47
N LYS A 841 15.39 -12.44 -8.64
CA LYS A 841 15.07 -13.87 -8.75
C LYS A 841 13.58 -14.17 -8.53
N ILE A 842 12.92 -13.48 -7.60
CA ILE A 842 11.47 -13.62 -7.36
C ILE A 842 10.70 -13.07 -8.57
N ILE A 843 11.07 -11.89 -9.06
CA ILE A 843 10.46 -11.28 -10.24
C ILE A 843 10.61 -12.19 -11.46
N ASP A 844 11.79 -12.76 -11.71
CA ASP A 844 12.03 -13.70 -12.81
C ASP A 844 11.13 -14.94 -12.71
N GLN A 845 10.88 -15.43 -11.48
CA GLN A 845 9.97 -16.56 -11.25
C GLN A 845 8.52 -16.18 -11.57
N LEU A 846 8.08 -15.00 -11.15
CA LEU A 846 6.73 -14.48 -11.41
C LEU A 846 6.52 -14.21 -12.92
N GLU A 847 7.44 -13.49 -13.56
CA GLU A 847 7.39 -13.22 -15.01
C GLU A 847 7.39 -14.53 -15.82
N LYS A 848 8.18 -15.52 -15.40
CA LYS A 848 8.18 -16.85 -16.05
C LYS A 848 6.83 -17.54 -15.94
N LYS A 849 6.16 -17.48 -14.78
CA LYS A 849 4.82 -18.08 -14.61
C LYS A 849 3.75 -17.41 -15.48
N VAL A 850 3.92 -16.14 -15.83
CA VAL A 850 3.00 -15.43 -16.72
C VAL A 850 3.36 -15.68 -18.20
N GLY A 851 4.63 -15.95 -18.49
CA GLY A 851 5.08 -16.59 -19.73
C GLY A 851 4.57 -15.91 -21.01
N ARG A 852 4.23 -16.73 -22.02
CA ARG A 852 3.90 -16.34 -23.42
C ARG A 852 2.90 -15.18 -23.61
N VAL A 853 2.10 -14.85 -22.59
CA VAL A 853 1.20 -13.68 -22.60
C VAL A 853 1.97 -12.36 -22.67
N LEU A 854 3.20 -12.34 -22.16
CA LEU A 854 4.01 -11.13 -22.05
C LEU A 854 4.51 -10.54 -23.37
N ARG A 855 4.32 -11.19 -24.54
CA ARG A 855 4.67 -10.68 -25.90
C ARG A 855 5.87 -9.71 -25.93
N ASP A 856 7.00 -10.12 -25.34
CA ASP A 856 8.29 -9.39 -25.23
C ASP A 856 8.34 -8.16 -24.30
N THR A 857 7.31 -7.94 -23.48
CA THR A 857 7.27 -6.93 -22.41
C THR A 857 7.55 -7.55 -21.03
N ARG A 858 8.36 -6.86 -20.23
CA ARG A 858 8.57 -7.19 -18.82
C ARG A 858 7.57 -6.40 -18.00
N LEU A 859 6.94 -7.04 -17.00
CA LEU A 859 5.96 -6.38 -16.14
C LEU A 859 6.66 -5.42 -15.17
N ILE A 860 7.85 -5.80 -14.70
CA ILE A 860 8.65 -4.99 -13.79
C ILE A 860 9.91 -4.51 -14.49
N ARG A 861 10.13 -3.19 -14.47
CA ARG A 861 11.40 -2.63 -14.95
C ARG A 861 12.42 -2.62 -13.84
N ARG A 862 13.52 -3.32 -14.12
CA ARG A 862 14.64 -3.50 -13.19
C ARG A 862 15.41 -2.18 -12.95
N ALA A 863 15.36 -1.23 -13.89
CA ALA A 863 16.00 0.08 -13.77
C ALA A 863 15.49 0.89 -12.56
N GLU A 864 14.22 0.72 -12.17
CA GLU A 864 13.61 1.36 -11.00
C GLU A 864 14.18 0.85 -9.66
N PHE A 865 14.91 -0.26 -9.68
CA PHE A 865 15.56 -0.86 -8.52
C PHE A 865 17.09 -0.82 -8.64
N GLU A 866 17.65 -0.04 -9.56
CA GLU A 866 19.08 -0.08 -9.85
C GLU A 866 19.92 0.45 -8.68
N SER A 867 19.45 1.54 -8.07
CA SER A 867 19.98 2.15 -6.83
C SER A 867 19.62 1.36 -5.56
N THR A 868 18.59 0.53 -5.60
CA THR A 868 18.14 -0.25 -4.44
C THR A 868 19.18 -1.30 -4.04
N GLU A 869 19.73 -1.20 -2.83
CA GLU A 869 20.63 -2.24 -2.31
C GLU A 869 19.84 -3.47 -1.80
N LYS A 870 18.80 -3.20 -1.02
CA LYS A 870 17.93 -4.17 -0.37
C LYS A 870 16.56 -3.55 -0.08
N LEU A 871 15.55 -4.41 -0.02
CA LEU A 871 14.22 -4.11 0.51
C LEU A 871 14.14 -4.57 1.96
N LEU A 872 13.50 -3.76 2.80
CA LEU A 872 13.22 -4.04 4.20
C LEU A 872 11.71 -4.10 4.42
N MET A 873 11.25 -4.98 5.31
CA MET A 873 9.81 -5.22 5.54
C MET A 873 9.07 -5.38 4.21
N TYR A 874 9.61 -6.25 3.35
CA TYR A 874 9.16 -6.38 1.98
C TYR A 874 7.88 -7.21 1.91
N SER A 875 7.00 -6.84 0.98
CA SER A 875 5.88 -7.67 0.52
C SER A 875 5.82 -7.58 -1.00
N ILE A 876 6.00 -8.70 -1.68
CA ILE A 876 5.92 -8.81 -3.14
C ILE A 876 4.71 -9.68 -3.47
N THR A 877 3.67 -9.07 -4.03
CA THR A 877 2.38 -9.72 -4.29
C THR A 877 2.12 -9.78 -5.78
N ALA A 878 1.93 -10.98 -6.32
CA ALA A 878 1.40 -11.19 -7.66
C ALA A 878 -0.06 -11.62 -7.56
N LYS A 879 -0.97 -10.87 -8.17
CA LYS A 879 -2.41 -11.09 -8.09
C LYS A 879 -3.00 -11.30 -9.47
N LEU A 880 -3.66 -12.44 -9.67
CA LEU A 880 -4.49 -12.77 -10.82
C LEU A 880 -5.96 -12.74 -10.39
N LEU A 881 -6.77 -11.92 -11.03
CA LEU A 881 -8.22 -11.88 -10.87
C LEU A 881 -8.88 -12.33 -12.17
N LEU A 882 -9.79 -13.28 -12.07
CA LEU A 882 -10.66 -13.70 -13.17
C LEU A 882 -12.04 -13.09 -12.94
N THR A 883 -12.51 -12.34 -13.93
CA THR A 883 -13.86 -11.79 -13.97
C THR A 883 -14.89 -12.90 -14.11
N GLU A 884 -16.18 -12.57 -13.96
CA GLU A 884 -17.26 -13.53 -14.20
C GLU A 884 -17.16 -14.21 -15.58
N LYS A 885 -16.91 -13.42 -16.63
CA LYS A 885 -16.71 -13.95 -17.99
C LYS A 885 -15.49 -14.87 -18.09
N GLY A 886 -14.45 -14.59 -17.31
CA GLY A 886 -13.23 -15.41 -17.27
C GLY A 886 -13.43 -16.73 -16.55
N ILE A 887 -14.41 -16.81 -15.67
CA ILE A 887 -14.76 -18.04 -14.97
C ILE A 887 -15.70 -18.91 -15.80
N GLU A 888 -16.42 -18.35 -16.78
CA GLU A 888 -17.37 -19.12 -17.60
C GLU A 888 -16.78 -20.40 -18.22
N PRO A 889 -15.55 -20.40 -18.79
CA PRO A 889 -14.92 -21.64 -19.25
C PRO A 889 -14.74 -22.68 -18.13
N LEU A 890 -14.40 -22.23 -16.91
CA LEU A 890 -14.30 -23.08 -15.73
C LEU A 890 -15.67 -23.55 -15.25
N ARG A 891 -16.70 -22.71 -15.39
CA ARG A 891 -18.10 -22.99 -15.04
C ARG A 891 -18.69 -24.06 -15.96
N VAL A 892 -18.44 -23.96 -17.26
CA VAL A 892 -18.80 -24.98 -18.25
C VAL A 892 -18.06 -26.28 -17.96
N ALA A 893 -16.76 -26.20 -17.69
CA ALA A 893 -15.94 -27.36 -17.36
C ALA A 893 -16.35 -28.02 -16.03
N ALA A 894 -16.88 -27.28 -15.07
CA ALA A 894 -17.40 -27.84 -13.83
C ALA A 894 -18.66 -28.72 -14.02
N LYS A 895 -19.24 -28.80 -15.23
CA LYS A 895 -20.35 -29.70 -15.57
C LYS A 895 -19.84 -31.05 -16.08
N GLY A 896 -20.01 -32.10 -15.28
CA GLY A 896 -19.77 -33.49 -15.69
C GLY A 896 -18.37 -33.75 -16.26
N ALA A 897 -18.30 -34.35 -17.46
CA ALA A 897 -17.04 -34.65 -18.15
C ALA A 897 -16.27 -33.41 -18.64
N GLY A 898 -16.86 -32.21 -18.59
CA GLY A 898 -16.29 -30.97 -19.10
C GLY A 898 -14.93 -30.60 -18.49
N SER A 899 -14.67 -30.99 -17.23
CA SER A 899 -13.39 -30.71 -16.55
C SER A 899 -12.25 -31.54 -17.14
N LEU A 900 -12.57 -32.79 -17.51
CA LEU A 900 -11.67 -33.69 -18.20
C LEU A 900 -11.46 -33.25 -19.64
N GLU A 901 -12.50 -32.75 -20.31
CA GLU A 901 -12.40 -32.20 -21.66
C GLU A 901 -11.55 -30.94 -21.69
N LEU A 902 -11.79 -29.98 -20.79
CA LEU A 902 -11.00 -28.76 -20.64
C LEU A 902 -9.52 -29.10 -20.39
N PHE A 903 -9.26 -30.01 -19.44
CA PHE A 903 -7.90 -30.44 -19.12
C PHE A 903 -7.26 -31.22 -20.27
N SER A 904 -8.01 -32.06 -20.97
CA SER A 904 -7.52 -32.83 -22.13
C SER A 904 -7.27 -31.93 -23.34
N ALA A 905 -8.13 -30.95 -23.59
CA ALA A 905 -7.97 -29.96 -24.65
C ALA A 905 -6.73 -29.10 -24.39
N TRP A 906 -6.53 -28.67 -23.14
CA TRP A 906 -5.30 -27.99 -22.74
C TRP A 906 -4.07 -28.88 -22.94
N LEU A 907 -4.09 -30.12 -22.45
CA LEU A 907 -2.98 -31.06 -22.65
C LEU A 907 -2.65 -31.25 -24.13
N ARG A 908 -3.67 -31.41 -25.00
CA ARG A 908 -3.49 -31.51 -26.46
C ARG A 908 -2.84 -30.26 -27.04
N LYS A 909 -3.28 -29.07 -26.64
CA LYS A 909 -2.71 -27.78 -27.10
C LYS A 909 -1.22 -27.64 -26.74
N GLU A 910 -0.83 -28.19 -25.60
CA GLU A 910 0.57 -28.24 -25.14
C GLU A 910 1.39 -29.43 -25.70
N GLY A 911 0.82 -30.21 -26.63
CA GLY A 911 1.48 -31.41 -27.19
C GLY A 911 1.68 -32.53 -26.17
N ARG A 912 0.88 -32.55 -25.09
CA ARG A 912 0.94 -33.52 -23.99
C ARG A 912 -0.26 -34.47 -24.07
N SER A 913 -0.06 -35.73 -23.69
CA SER A 913 -1.16 -36.71 -23.61
C SER A 913 -1.63 -36.89 -22.17
N PRO A 914 -2.96 -36.93 -21.91
CA PRO A 914 -3.50 -37.34 -20.62
C PRO A 914 -2.93 -38.69 -20.19
N GLY A 915 -2.46 -38.79 -18.95
CA GLY A 915 -2.07 -40.07 -18.37
C GLY A 915 -0.65 -40.56 -18.66
N LYS A 916 0.16 -39.89 -19.49
CA LYS A 916 1.57 -40.28 -19.68
C LYS A 916 2.47 -39.90 -18.49
N ARG A 917 2.15 -38.82 -17.77
CA ARG A 917 2.93 -38.35 -16.61
C ARG A 917 2.18 -38.60 -15.30
N LYS A 918 2.90 -39.01 -14.23
CA LYS A 918 2.31 -39.30 -12.90
C LYS A 918 1.41 -38.17 -12.38
N TRP A 919 1.83 -36.92 -12.55
CA TRP A 919 1.05 -35.77 -12.09
C TRP A 919 -0.24 -35.56 -12.91
N THR A 920 -0.23 -35.80 -14.23
CA THR A 920 -1.45 -35.71 -15.06
C THR A 920 -2.49 -36.74 -14.66
N LYS A 921 -2.08 -37.97 -14.29
CA LYS A 921 -3.00 -38.99 -13.74
C LYS A 921 -3.60 -38.55 -12.41
N ALA A 922 -2.79 -37.91 -11.55
CA ALA A 922 -3.25 -37.41 -10.26
C ALA A 922 -4.29 -36.29 -10.42
N VAL A 923 -4.04 -35.33 -11.32
CA VAL A 923 -5.00 -34.27 -11.67
C VAL A 923 -6.27 -34.87 -12.25
N TYR A 924 -6.15 -35.77 -13.23
CA TYR A 924 -7.30 -36.47 -13.82
C TYR A 924 -8.17 -37.17 -12.78
N LYS A 925 -7.57 -37.86 -11.81
CA LYS A 925 -8.28 -38.52 -10.70
C LYS A 925 -8.93 -37.51 -9.74
N GLN A 926 -8.35 -36.33 -9.56
CA GLN A 926 -8.94 -35.27 -8.74
C GLN A 926 -10.11 -34.59 -9.45
N LEU A 927 -10.03 -34.38 -10.76
CA LEU A 927 -11.10 -33.82 -11.59
C LEU A 927 -12.33 -34.74 -11.63
N LEU A 928 -12.13 -36.07 -11.73
CA LEU A 928 -13.20 -37.07 -11.60
C LEU A 928 -13.97 -37.02 -10.27
N ARG A 929 -13.42 -36.37 -9.23
CA ARG A 929 -14.04 -36.21 -7.91
C ARG A 929 -14.72 -34.85 -7.73
N ILE A 930 -14.86 -34.06 -8.78
CA ILE A 930 -15.63 -32.83 -8.76
C ILE A 930 -17.08 -33.21 -9.09
N PRO A 931 -18.02 -33.11 -8.14
CA PRO A 931 -19.41 -33.47 -8.40
C PRO A 931 -20.03 -32.50 -9.41
N GLU A 932 -20.94 -33.03 -10.24
CA GLU A 932 -21.74 -32.21 -11.15
C GLU A 932 -22.70 -31.35 -10.33
N ALA A 933 -22.64 -30.04 -10.53
CA ALA A 933 -23.36 -29.08 -9.69
C ALA A 933 -24.15 -28.06 -10.52
N VAL A 934 -25.48 -28.13 -10.44
CA VAL A 934 -26.38 -27.23 -11.15
C VAL A 934 -26.73 -25.99 -10.32
N GLN A 935 -26.73 -26.07 -8.98
CA GLN A 935 -27.07 -24.95 -8.09
C GLN A 935 -25.87 -24.02 -7.81
N ASN A 936 -26.14 -22.75 -7.52
CA ASN A 936 -25.14 -21.69 -7.36
C ASN A 936 -24.01 -22.06 -6.37
N GLU A 937 -24.35 -22.46 -5.14
CA GLU A 937 -23.34 -22.75 -4.12
C GLU A 937 -22.49 -24.02 -4.42
N PRO A 938 -23.08 -25.20 -4.71
CA PRO A 938 -22.31 -26.38 -5.12
C PRO A 938 -21.43 -26.11 -6.34
N ARG A 939 -21.91 -25.26 -7.27
CA ARG A 939 -21.15 -24.85 -8.46
C ARG A 939 -19.95 -23.97 -8.09
N THR A 940 -20.12 -22.99 -7.20
CA THR A 940 -19.00 -22.17 -6.70
C THR A 940 -17.93 -23.02 -6.02
N ARG A 941 -18.31 -24.02 -5.21
CA ARG A 941 -17.38 -24.99 -4.61
C ARG A 941 -16.63 -25.82 -5.67
N ALA A 942 -17.32 -26.27 -6.72
CA ALA A 942 -16.72 -27.01 -7.82
C ALA A 942 -15.70 -26.17 -8.62
N ILE A 943 -16.06 -24.91 -8.92
CA ILE A 943 -15.18 -23.95 -9.58
C ILE A 943 -13.93 -23.69 -8.73
N HIS A 944 -14.10 -23.40 -7.45
CA HIS A 944 -13.00 -23.17 -6.52
C HIS A 944 -12.03 -24.35 -6.51
N LYS A 945 -12.55 -25.57 -6.33
CA LYS A 945 -11.74 -26.79 -6.32
C LYS A 945 -11.02 -27.03 -7.64
N LEU A 946 -11.68 -26.79 -8.78
CA LEU A 946 -11.05 -26.86 -10.09
C LEU A 946 -9.90 -25.86 -10.20
N ALA A 947 -10.11 -24.62 -9.79
CA ALA A 947 -9.12 -23.56 -9.86
C ALA A 947 -7.93 -23.81 -8.92
N SER A 948 -8.13 -24.22 -7.66
CA SER A 948 -7.05 -24.59 -6.74
C SER A 948 -6.16 -25.70 -7.33
N ILE A 949 -6.75 -26.65 -8.07
CA ILE A 949 -5.99 -27.68 -8.79
C ILE A 949 -5.22 -27.09 -9.98
N LEU A 950 -5.86 -26.23 -10.78
CA LEU A 950 -5.25 -25.61 -11.96
C LEU A 950 -4.08 -24.70 -11.57
N PHE A 951 -4.25 -23.77 -10.63
CA PHE A 951 -3.16 -22.88 -10.20
C PHE A 951 -2.02 -23.60 -9.50
N GLY A 952 -2.29 -24.72 -8.81
CA GLY A 952 -1.24 -25.55 -8.24
C GLY A 952 -0.37 -26.29 -9.27
N ARG A 953 -0.74 -26.29 -10.56
CA ARG A 953 -0.14 -27.15 -11.59
C ARG A 953 0.21 -26.45 -12.91
N LEU A 954 -0.55 -25.43 -13.29
CA LEU A 954 -0.40 -24.67 -14.53
C LEU A 954 0.39 -23.38 -14.29
N GLU A 955 1.04 -22.89 -15.34
CA GLU A 955 1.59 -21.53 -15.33
C GLU A 955 0.43 -20.52 -15.47
N LEU A 956 0.49 -19.38 -14.77
CA LEU A 956 -0.56 -18.36 -14.78
C LEU A 956 -0.88 -17.86 -16.20
N GLY A 957 0.13 -17.76 -17.05
CA GLY A 957 -0.04 -17.40 -18.46
C GLY A 957 -0.94 -18.36 -19.23
N GLU A 958 -0.86 -19.66 -18.94
CA GLU A 958 -1.70 -20.67 -19.57
C GLU A 958 -3.16 -20.51 -19.14
N VAL A 959 -3.39 -20.15 -17.87
CA VAL A 959 -4.74 -19.85 -17.35
C VAL A 959 -5.30 -18.59 -18.00
N ILE A 960 -4.50 -17.51 -18.09
CA ILE A 960 -4.91 -16.26 -18.76
C ILE A 960 -5.28 -16.52 -20.23
N GLN A 961 -4.48 -17.32 -20.95
CA GLN A 961 -4.79 -17.68 -22.33
C GLN A 961 -6.05 -18.55 -22.46
N LEU A 962 -6.33 -19.40 -21.48
CA LEU A 962 -7.51 -20.26 -21.47
C LEU A 962 -8.80 -19.43 -21.35
N VAL A 963 -8.77 -18.39 -20.51
CA VAL A 963 -9.95 -17.57 -20.20
C VAL A 963 -10.06 -16.31 -21.09
N GLY A 964 -8.97 -15.94 -21.77
CA GLY A 964 -8.84 -14.71 -22.55
C GLY A 964 -8.27 -13.56 -21.72
N GLU A 965 -7.31 -12.82 -22.29
CA GLU A 965 -6.62 -11.69 -21.63
C GLU A 965 -7.61 -10.62 -21.14
N GLN A 966 -8.70 -10.38 -21.87
CA GLN A 966 -9.74 -9.41 -21.53
C GLN A 966 -10.60 -9.80 -20.32
N ASN A 967 -10.57 -11.08 -19.93
CA ASN A 967 -11.37 -11.61 -18.83
C ASN A 967 -10.54 -11.87 -17.56
N ALA A 968 -9.24 -11.56 -17.61
CA ALA A 968 -8.30 -11.69 -16.51
C ALA A 968 -7.65 -10.34 -16.21
N TYR A 969 -7.25 -10.13 -14.97
CA TYR A 969 -6.42 -9.01 -14.54
C TYR A 969 -5.23 -9.55 -13.77
N PHE A 970 -4.01 -9.27 -14.23
CA PHE A 970 -2.79 -9.68 -13.51
C PHE A 970 -1.90 -8.47 -13.22
N GLN A 971 -1.42 -8.34 -11.98
CA GLN A 971 -0.47 -7.30 -11.59
C GLN A 971 0.47 -7.77 -10.48
N ILE A 972 1.69 -7.27 -10.48
CA ILE A 972 2.68 -7.45 -9.42
C ILE A 972 2.84 -6.13 -8.64
N ARG A 973 2.81 -6.22 -7.32
CA ARG A 973 3.09 -5.12 -6.39
C ARG A 973 4.36 -5.45 -5.62
N VAL A 974 5.27 -4.49 -5.52
CA VAL A 974 6.47 -4.55 -4.68
C VAL A 974 6.36 -3.43 -3.64
N SER A 975 6.20 -3.82 -2.38
CA SER A 975 6.11 -2.92 -1.23
C SER A 975 7.26 -3.19 -0.25
N GLY A 976 7.51 -2.23 0.63
CA GLY A 976 8.58 -2.24 1.63
C GLY A 976 9.59 -1.11 1.39
N PHE A 977 10.55 -0.98 2.31
CA PHE A 977 11.50 0.13 2.31
C PHE A 977 12.77 -0.22 1.52
N ARG A 978 12.95 0.41 0.36
CA ARG A 978 14.17 0.29 -0.45
C ARG A 978 15.27 1.17 0.16
N THR A 979 16.39 0.58 0.52
CA THR A 979 17.50 1.36 1.09
C THR A 979 18.40 1.94 0.00
N LYS A 980 18.90 3.16 0.24
CA LYS A 980 19.70 3.97 -0.71
C LYS A 980 18.93 4.39 -1.96
N ASP A 981 17.61 4.46 -1.85
CA ASP A 981 16.71 4.85 -2.92
C ASP A 981 15.80 5.97 -2.38
N GLU A 982 15.82 7.14 -3.03
CA GLU A 982 15.03 8.30 -2.59
C GLU A 982 13.53 8.06 -2.67
N ASN A 983 13.11 7.19 -3.59
CA ASN A 983 11.72 6.77 -3.71
C ASN A 983 11.41 5.55 -2.82
N GLY A 984 12.27 5.28 -1.84
CA GLY A 984 12.37 3.98 -1.19
C GLY A 984 11.22 3.61 -0.27
N ASP A 985 10.38 4.56 0.13
CA ASP A 985 9.15 4.36 0.91
C ASP A 985 7.91 4.10 0.05
N SER A 986 8.00 4.40 -1.25
CA SER A 986 6.88 4.26 -2.18
C SER A 986 6.77 2.85 -2.73
N GLN A 987 5.52 2.38 -2.84
CA GLN A 987 5.19 1.10 -3.48
C GLN A 987 5.43 1.16 -5.00
N TYR A 988 5.92 0.06 -5.57
CA TYR A 988 6.03 -0.10 -7.01
C TYR A 988 4.95 -1.05 -7.53
N LEU A 989 4.12 -0.57 -8.44
CA LEU A 989 3.15 -1.38 -9.19
C LEU A 989 3.70 -1.73 -10.56
N SER A 990 3.56 -2.97 -11.01
CA SER A 990 3.92 -3.37 -12.37
C SER A 990 2.88 -2.88 -13.39
N ASP A 991 3.22 -2.97 -14.67
CA ASP A 991 2.22 -3.03 -15.73
C ASP A 991 1.22 -4.16 -15.42
N SER A 992 -0.05 -3.97 -15.78
CA SER A 992 -1.08 -4.99 -15.65
C SER A 992 -1.37 -5.67 -16.97
N ILE A 993 -1.80 -6.93 -16.91
CA ILE A 993 -2.37 -7.64 -18.06
C ILE A 993 -3.88 -7.63 -17.92
N GLY A 994 -4.59 -7.30 -19.01
CA GLY A 994 -6.04 -7.29 -19.08
C GLY A 994 -6.68 -6.09 -18.38
N VAL A 995 -7.98 -6.19 -18.07
CA VAL A 995 -8.80 -5.07 -17.58
C VAL A 995 -9.30 -5.35 -16.17
N PHE A 996 -9.01 -4.45 -15.23
CA PHE A 996 -9.71 -4.41 -13.95
C PHE A 996 -11.00 -3.60 -14.12
N ASP A 997 -12.13 -4.29 -13.98
CA ASP A 997 -13.43 -3.64 -13.96
C ASP A 997 -13.69 -3.10 -12.55
N LYS A 998 -13.70 -1.77 -12.41
CA LYS A 998 -13.97 -1.12 -11.12
C LYS A 998 -15.43 -1.25 -10.69
N ASP A 999 -16.35 -1.38 -11.64
CA ASP A 999 -17.80 -1.41 -11.39
C ASP A 999 -18.25 -2.82 -10.95
N VAL A 1000 -17.62 -3.87 -11.49
CA VAL A 1000 -17.80 -5.26 -11.02
C VAL A 1000 -17.05 -5.51 -9.69
N GLY A 1001 -16.07 -4.66 -9.37
CA GLY A 1001 -15.29 -4.71 -8.14
C GLY A 1001 -14.42 -5.96 -8.01
N ALA A 1002 -13.68 -6.04 -6.90
CA ALA A 1002 -12.88 -7.22 -6.55
C ALA A 1002 -13.75 -8.37 -5.98
N GLY A 1003 -15.00 -8.51 -6.43
CA GLY A 1003 -15.96 -9.54 -6.03
C GLY A 1003 -17.21 -9.04 -5.32
N ALA A 1004 -18.18 -9.95 -5.11
CA ALA A 1004 -19.48 -9.63 -4.53
C ALA A 1004 -19.38 -9.01 -3.13
N PHE A 1005 -18.33 -9.34 -2.36
CA PHE A 1005 -18.07 -8.72 -1.06
C PHE A 1005 -17.62 -7.27 -1.21
N ALA A 1006 -16.71 -6.99 -2.14
CA ALA A 1006 -16.21 -5.65 -2.40
C ALA A 1006 -17.26 -4.74 -3.04
N GLU A 1007 -18.06 -5.28 -3.97
CA GLU A 1007 -19.23 -4.61 -4.57
C GLU A 1007 -20.20 -4.18 -3.46
N PHE A 1008 -20.58 -5.10 -2.58
CA PHE A 1008 -21.45 -4.80 -1.44
C PHE A 1008 -20.85 -3.75 -0.48
N ALA A 1009 -19.54 -3.80 -0.23
CA ALA A 1009 -18.84 -2.81 0.59
C ALA A 1009 -18.92 -1.41 -0.01
N ALA A 1010 -18.66 -1.30 -1.32
CA ALA A 1010 -18.73 -0.03 -2.04
C ALA A 1010 -20.17 0.54 -2.08
N GLU A 1011 -21.17 -0.31 -2.33
CA GLU A 1011 -22.59 0.08 -2.37
C GLU A 1011 -23.11 0.59 -1.02
N THR A 1012 -22.65 0.00 0.08
CA THR A 1012 -23.19 0.29 1.42
C THR A 1012 -22.33 1.24 2.24
N GLY A 1013 -21.07 1.43 1.88
CA GLY A 1013 -20.09 2.17 2.67
C GLY A 1013 -19.65 1.44 3.95
N ILE A 1014 -19.98 0.15 4.09
CA ILE A 1014 -19.51 -0.69 5.19
C ILE A 1014 -18.07 -1.11 4.90
N SER A 1015 -17.22 -1.07 5.93
CA SER A 1015 -15.81 -1.46 5.78
C SER A 1015 -15.66 -2.92 5.34
N GLN A 1016 -14.72 -3.16 4.42
CA GLN A 1016 -14.47 -4.50 3.87
C GLN A 1016 -14.12 -5.52 4.96
N TYR A 1017 -13.45 -5.07 6.03
CA TYR A 1017 -13.11 -5.89 7.20
C TYR A 1017 -14.33 -6.47 7.93
N GLU A 1018 -15.44 -5.73 7.98
CA GLU A 1018 -16.70 -6.24 8.55
C GLU A 1018 -17.34 -7.26 7.61
N ILE A 1019 -17.42 -6.94 6.32
CA ILE A 1019 -18.09 -7.79 5.33
C ILE A 1019 -17.35 -9.12 5.17
N SER A 1020 -16.01 -9.11 5.12
CA SER A 1020 -15.19 -10.32 5.07
C SER A 1020 -15.22 -11.12 6.38
N GLY A 1021 -15.74 -10.55 7.48
CA GLY A 1021 -15.71 -11.20 8.79
C GLY A 1021 -14.31 -11.55 9.24
N SER A 1022 -13.29 -10.76 8.88
CA SER A 1022 -11.86 -11.08 9.11
C SER A 1022 -11.48 -11.30 10.58
N TYR A 1023 -12.36 -10.95 11.52
CA TYR A 1023 -12.20 -11.24 12.95
C TYR A 1023 -12.63 -12.67 13.36
N LEU A 1024 -13.18 -13.45 12.43
CA LEU A 1024 -13.64 -14.83 12.65
C LEU A 1024 -12.65 -15.88 12.18
N GLY A 1025 -11.84 -15.56 11.16
CA GLY A 1025 -10.87 -16.47 10.57
C GLY A 1025 -9.62 -16.67 11.41
N GLY A 1026 -8.79 -17.65 11.02
CA GLY A 1026 -7.43 -17.77 11.52
C GLY A 1026 -6.63 -16.53 11.13
N GLY A 1027 -5.79 -15.98 12.01
CA GLY A 1027 -5.07 -14.71 11.83
C GLY A 1027 -3.96 -14.70 10.76
N LEU A 1028 -4.21 -15.33 9.61
CA LEU A 1028 -3.35 -15.44 8.42
C LEU A 1028 -3.56 -14.29 7.45
#